data_AF-A0A3Q3W6Q7-F1
#
_entry.id   AF-A0A3Q3W6Q7-F1
#
_cell.length_a   1.000
_cell.length_b   1.000
_cell.length_c   1.000
_cell.angle_alpha   90.00
_cell.angle_beta   90.00
_cell.angle_gamma   90.00
#
_symmetry.space_group_name_H-M   'P 1'
#
loop_
_entity.id
_entity.type
_entity.pdbx_description
1 polymer ?
#
loop_
_entity_poly.entity_id
_entity_poly.type
_entity_poly.pdbx_seq_one_letter_code
_entity_poly.pdbx_strand_id
1 'polypeptide(L)'
;MPGFFLGAKSCEGNCGEKFESCSCHSTCTSLKNCCRDYREYCVEIFPYSGSIMGGIDFVILDASFNKSSTGYVDENSRGHCISPLLYETGWVSVQISSDNGTTFGRVGAWLSVHTGKLHSKFKATMVNSTKWQYYGTPNVGGTLEMTWNTSLVRGEKVNIELWGYSETGQPYGDNWQAEWTYLYSLAKDQPNSGSFSFLPKPAENDFSSWELGAVRVSPSTYQDGTWNVQAMWTEDHALAWHLEDKFRQDSALWALDKCVAWNQLENKLPNFTSEIIDCPCTLAQARADTGRFHTDYGCDIEKGSVCTYHPGTVHCVRAIQASPKYAAGQQCCYDSTGAQVLTADSIGGSTPDRAHDWGSPPYNKPPRIPGQSHWVYDVLSFYYCCLWSDNCHYYFKHRPSSDCRRYESPSSAVVFGDPHFITFDGVSYSFNGKGEYTLVTSETKQLTIQGRTEPVNGTAINATKLTAVAMKEAFSDVIEVRLVSGRDGLEVLQNQKALSFAEQSWMDLHGESQLSVKFLMMFPTGAGVEVRLREETMTATVLLPEDFRNSTLGLLGKMNGDAKDDLVLSNGQLVQNHSNPEDLFSFGASWAVSNASTLFTYDSEYLLDTYYYGSKHDASFVPVFSVPDSPDDPLANEASEICRSPKMGNATKVSFRSHTSLVQDLRPVVSCGWLSPPINGRKEGTTYLQGAKVRLSCDDGFTLRGPEVRVCQATGQWSGEDTKYPGLKYTFFFSGKVAGIVAGSVIGAITLTLIITTLILHSRKMKRCGTVSSD
;
A
#
# COMPACT_ATOMS: atom_id res chain seq x y z
N MET A 1 -43.28 43.56 -24.92
CA MET A 1 -42.41 42.39 -24.78
C MET A 1 -41.94 42.36 -23.33
N PRO A 2 -42.36 41.38 -22.52
CA PRO A 2 -41.85 41.26 -21.16
C PRO A 2 -40.41 40.73 -21.22
N GLY A 3 -39.51 41.40 -20.52
CA GLY A 3 -38.12 40.97 -20.38
C GLY A 3 -38.06 39.64 -19.65
N PHE A 4 -37.40 38.66 -20.26
CA PHE A 4 -36.95 37.47 -19.57
C PHE A 4 -35.94 37.91 -18.50
N PHE A 5 -36.37 37.92 -17.24
CA PHE A 5 -35.43 37.82 -16.13
C PHE A 5 -34.74 36.46 -16.26
N LEU A 6 -33.49 36.46 -16.74
CA LEU A 6 -32.59 35.32 -16.57
C LEU A 6 -32.51 35.03 -15.07
N GLY A 7 -33.05 33.88 -14.63
CA GLY A 7 -33.02 33.47 -13.24
C GLY A 7 -31.57 33.50 -12.73
N ALA A 8 -31.36 34.01 -11.51
CA ALA A 8 -30.06 34.00 -10.87
C ALA A 8 -29.50 32.57 -10.92
N LYS A 9 -28.29 32.41 -11.48
CA LYS A 9 -27.60 31.13 -11.53
C LYS A 9 -27.26 30.70 -10.10
N SER A 10 -27.57 29.45 -9.77
CA SER A 10 -27.46 28.87 -8.42
C SER A 10 -26.43 27.75 -8.42
N CYS A 11 -25.75 27.56 -7.28
CA CYS A 11 -24.85 26.42 -7.07
C CYS A 11 -25.57 25.12 -6.68
N GLU A 12 -26.88 25.16 -6.42
CA GLU A 12 -27.68 23.96 -6.20
C GLU A 12 -27.58 23.04 -7.42
N GLY A 13 -27.04 21.83 -7.23
CA GLY A 13 -26.79 20.88 -8.31
C GLY A 13 -25.73 21.29 -9.34
N ASN A 14 -25.00 22.39 -9.11
CA ASN A 14 -24.01 22.95 -10.05
C ASN A 14 -22.63 23.18 -9.39
N CYS A 15 -22.32 22.49 -8.30
CA CYS A 15 -20.98 22.56 -7.70
C CYS A 15 -19.91 22.11 -8.71
N GLY A 16 -18.88 22.93 -8.88
CA GLY A 16 -17.86 22.75 -9.91
C GLY A 16 -18.08 23.59 -11.18
N GLU A 17 -19.27 24.13 -11.40
CA GLU A 17 -19.57 24.89 -12.63
C GLU A 17 -19.09 26.36 -12.56
N LYS A 18 -18.81 26.95 -13.73
CA LYS A 18 -18.46 28.36 -13.89
C LYS A 18 -19.51 29.06 -14.75
N PHE A 19 -20.10 30.17 -14.28
CA PHE A 19 -21.05 30.98 -15.03
C PHE A 19 -20.44 32.32 -15.45
N GLU A 20 -21.14 33.04 -16.34
CA GLU A 20 -20.68 34.36 -16.81
C GLU A 20 -20.61 35.40 -15.68
N SER A 21 -21.53 35.35 -14.71
CA SER A 21 -21.63 36.36 -13.64
C SER A 21 -21.04 35.94 -12.29
N CYS A 22 -20.83 34.64 -12.06
CA CYS A 22 -20.28 34.08 -10.82
C CYS A 22 -19.83 32.62 -11.03
N SER A 23 -19.19 32.03 -10.03
CA SER A 23 -18.66 30.66 -10.11
C SER A 23 -19.10 29.79 -8.92
N CYS A 24 -19.40 28.52 -9.20
CA CYS A 24 -19.62 27.45 -8.21
C CYS A 24 -18.44 26.48 -8.15
N HIS A 25 -17.35 26.79 -8.85
CA HIS A 25 -16.09 26.05 -8.84
C HIS A 25 -15.25 26.45 -7.62
N SER A 26 -14.47 25.52 -7.05
CA SER A 26 -13.68 25.71 -5.81
C SER A 26 -12.80 26.96 -5.81
N THR A 27 -12.20 27.27 -6.97
CA THR A 27 -11.33 28.44 -7.18
C THR A 27 -12.03 29.78 -7.00
N CYS A 28 -13.37 29.81 -6.94
CA CYS A 28 -14.12 31.06 -6.79
C CYS A 28 -13.82 31.78 -5.49
N THR A 29 -13.43 31.04 -4.44
CA THR A 29 -13.13 31.59 -3.12
C THR A 29 -11.88 32.46 -3.20
N SER A 30 -10.82 31.94 -3.82
CA SER A 30 -9.56 32.66 -4.04
C SER A 30 -9.74 33.83 -5.02
N LEU A 31 -10.52 33.64 -6.08
CA LEU A 31 -10.83 34.67 -7.09
C LEU A 31 -11.89 35.68 -6.65
N LYS A 32 -12.52 35.49 -5.47
CA LYS A 32 -13.58 36.35 -4.92
C LYS A 32 -14.76 36.57 -5.87
N ASN A 33 -15.11 35.56 -6.68
CA ASN A 33 -16.19 35.60 -7.66
C ASN A 33 -17.22 34.48 -7.47
N CYS A 34 -17.31 33.92 -6.26
CA CYS A 34 -18.30 32.89 -5.95
C CYS A 34 -19.74 33.39 -6.16
N CYS A 35 -20.61 32.49 -6.62
CA CYS A 35 -22.04 32.74 -6.55
C CYS A 35 -22.46 32.93 -5.08
N ARG A 36 -23.52 33.72 -4.87
CA ARG A 36 -23.96 34.12 -3.53
C ARG A 36 -24.29 32.92 -2.64
N ASP A 37 -24.74 31.84 -3.23
CA ASP A 37 -25.18 30.59 -2.61
C ASP A 37 -24.12 29.48 -2.68
N TYR A 38 -22.88 29.77 -3.09
CA TYR A 38 -21.81 28.77 -3.22
C TYR A 38 -21.58 27.97 -1.95
N ARG A 39 -21.39 28.64 -0.80
CA ARG A 39 -21.14 27.95 0.47
C ARG A 39 -22.38 27.27 1.05
N GLU A 40 -23.56 27.65 0.57
CA GLU A 40 -24.81 27.01 0.97
C GLU A 40 -24.98 25.64 0.32
N TYR A 41 -24.53 25.47 -0.94
CA TYR A 41 -24.72 24.24 -1.70
C TYR A 41 -23.44 23.42 -1.90
N CYS A 42 -22.28 24.06 -1.99
CA CYS A 42 -20.98 23.40 -2.09
C CYS A 42 -20.28 23.48 -0.74
N VAL A 43 -20.70 22.60 0.17
CA VAL A 43 -20.46 22.74 1.60
C VAL A 43 -19.10 22.18 2.02
N GLU A 44 -18.57 22.74 3.10
CA GLU A 44 -17.42 22.21 3.82
C GLU A 44 -17.87 21.50 5.10
N ILE A 45 -17.06 20.55 5.57
CA ILE A 45 -17.41 19.66 6.70
C ILE A 45 -16.29 19.71 7.73
N PHE A 46 -16.65 19.73 9.02
CA PHE A 46 -15.70 19.67 10.12
C PHE A 46 -16.16 18.72 11.27
N PRO A 47 -15.30 17.84 11.79
CA PRO A 47 -14.01 17.45 11.22
C PRO A 47 -14.20 16.87 9.82
N TYR A 48 -13.23 17.12 8.93
CA TYR A 48 -13.32 16.67 7.53
C TYR A 48 -12.94 15.20 7.36
N SER A 49 -12.51 14.52 8.42
CA SER A 49 -12.10 13.12 8.41
C SER A 49 -12.60 12.31 9.61
N GLY A 50 -12.55 10.99 9.48
CA GLY A 50 -12.85 10.06 10.58
C GLY A 50 -12.66 8.59 10.19
N SER A 51 -12.92 7.70 11.16
CA SER A 51 -12.74 6.25 10.97
C SER A 51 -13.73 5.68 9.97
N ILE A 52 -13.31 4.64 9.23
CA ILE A 52 -14.24 3.76 8.49
C ILE A 52 -15.34 3.18 9.40
N MET A 53 -15.07 3.01 10.71
CA MET A 53 -16.04 2.51 11.69
C MET A 53 -17.17 3.50 12.03
N GLY A 54 -17.10 4.73 11.53
CA GLY A 54 -18.08 5.77 11.79
C GLY A 54 -18.02 6.33 13.22
N GLY A 55 -19.11 6.99 13.63
CA GLY A 55 -19.29 7.56 14.97
C GLY A 55 -18.81 9.01 15.15
N ILE A 56 -18.22 9.63 14.14
CA ILE A 56 -17.79 11.02 14.20
C ILE A 56 -18.98 11.94 13.96
N ASP A 57 -19.25 12.83 14.93
CA ASP A 57 -20.16 13.96 14.78
C ASP A 57 -19.47 15.08 14.02
N PHE A 58 -19.90 15.30 12.77
CA PHE A 58 -19.42 16.37 11.93
C PHE A 58 -20.49 17.41 11.66
N VAL A 59 -20.05 18.67 11.58
CA VAL A 59 -20.88 19.83 11.29
C VAL A 59 -20.71 20.26 9.84
N ILE A 60 -21.82 20.65 9.22
CA ILE A 60 -21.84 21.29 7.91
C ILE A 60 -21.59 22.79 8.10
N LEU A 61 -20.53 23.28 7.49
CA LEU A 61 -20.13 24.68 7.59
C LEU A 61 -20.91 25.55 6.61
N ASP A 62 -21.18 26.79 7.03
CA ASP A 62 -21.74 27.86 6.20
C ASP A 62 -23.12 27.59 5.55
N ALA A 63 -23.80 26.51 5.92
CA ALA A 63 -25.17 26.18 5.52
C ALA A 63 -26.13 26.14 6.71
N SER A 64 -27.35 26.64 6.50
CA SER A 64 -28.40 26.76 7.53
C SER A 64 -29.53 25.75 7.34
N PHE A 65 -30.01 25.17 8.44
CA PHE A 65 -31.03 24.12 8.43
C PHE A 65 -32.17 24.45 9.40
N ASN A 66 -33.42 24.20 8.99
CA ASN A 66 -34.61 24.56 9.79
C ASN A 66 -35.21 23.40 10.61
N LYS A 67 -34.74 22.15 10.39
CA LYS A 67 -34.92 20.90 11.18
C LYS A 67 -34.41 19.72 10.33
N SER A 68 -33.88 18.68 10.96
CA SER A 68 -33.43 17.44 10.28
C SER A 68 -34.25 16.22 10.72
N SER A 69 -34.47 15.27 9.82
CA SER A 69 -35.01 13.93 10.13
C SER A 69 -33.93 12.90 10.45
N THR A 70 -32.70 13.10 9.97
CA THR A 70 -31.52 12.25 10.20
C THR A 70 -30.32 13.13 10.52
N GLY A 71 -29.88 13.11 11.79
CA GLY A 71 -28.95 14.10 12.36
C GLY A 71 -29.67 15.13 13.23
N TYR A 72 -28.99 16.24 13.56
CA TYR A 72 -29.57 17.32 14.36
C TYR A 72 -29.10 18.69 13.89
N VAL A 73 -29.74 19.75 14.38
CA VAL A 73 -29.38 21.14 14.08
C VAL A 73 -29.04 21.82 15.39
N ASP A 74 -27.90 22.52 15.43
CA ASP A 74 -27.45 23.22 16.63
C ASP A 74 -28.17 24.58 16.81
N GLU A 75 -27.89 25.27 17.92
CA GLU A 75 -28.48 26.58 18.25
C GLU A 75 -28.14 27.66 17.20
N ASN A 76 -27.09 27.46 16.41
CA ASN A 76 -26.66 28.35 15.34
C ASN A 76 -27.24 27.94 13.97
N SER A 77 -28.24 27.05 13.96
CA SER A 77 -28.87 26.52 12.73
C SER A 77 -27.93 25.70 11.83
N ARG A 78 -26.81 25.19 12.36
CA ARG A 78 -25.88 24.35 11.59
C ARG A 78 -26.30 22.89 11.66
N GLY A 79 -26.23 22.20 10.52
CA GLY A 79 -26.54 20.78 10.42
C GLY A 79 -25.40 19.92 10.96
N HIS A 80 -25.75 18.90 11.74
CA HIS A 80 -24.84 17.90 12.28
C HIS A 80 -25.26 16.50 11.83
N CYS A 81 -24.27 15.71 11.44
CA CYS A 81 -24.45 14.31 11.04
C CYS A 81 -23.43 13.43 11.76
N ILE A 82 -23.82 12.18 12.03
CA ILE A 82 -22.91 11.16 12.53
C ILE A 82 -22.44 10.33 11.33
N SER A 83 -21.14 10.20 11.13
CA SER A 83 -20.57 9.36 10.07
C SER A 83 -21.00 7.90 10.28
N PRO A 84 -21.53 7.21 9.25
CA PRO A 84 -21.92 5.82 9.35
C PRO A 84 -20.70 4.88 9.29
N LEU A 85 -20.92 3.58 9.46
CA LEU A 85 -19.96 2.56 9.05
C LEU A 85 -19.76 2.65 7.52
N LEU A 86 -18.52 2.78 7.10
CA LEU A 86 -18.09 2.79 5.71
C LEU A 86 -17.20 1.58 5.46
N TYR A 87 -17.33 1.00 4.28
CA TYR A 87 -16.47 -0.10 3.84
C TYR A 87 -15.36 0.39 2.90
N GLU A 88 -15.17 1.70 2.70
CA GLU A 88 -14.18 2.26 1.79
C GLU A 88 -13.27 3.30 2.48
N THR A 89 -12.03 3.39 2.04
CA THR A 89 -11.06 4.44 2.45
C THR A 89 -10.94 5.52 1.37
N GLY A 90 -10.51 6.71 1.79
CA GLY A 90 -10.34 7.86 0.91
C GLY A 90 -11.49 8.86 0.96
N TRP A 91 -11.49 9.81 0.03
CA TRP A 91 -12.51 10.86 -0.04
C TRP A 91 -13.84 10.29 -0.55
N VAL A 92 -14.88 10.38 0.28
CA VAL A 92 -16.24 9.99 -0.06
C VAL A 92 -17.10 11.23 -0.30
N SER A 93 -18.01 11.16 -1.27
CA SER A 93 -18.96 12.24 -1.53
C SER A 93 -20.03 12.27 -0.45
N VAL A 94 -20.30 13.46 0.08
CA VAL A 94 -21.38 13.70 1.04
C VAL A 94 -22.47 14.48 0.33
N GLN A 95 -23.65 13.89 0.24
CA GLN A 95 -24.84 14.53 -0.33
C GLN A 95 -25.86 14.75 0.76
N ILE A 96 -26.36 15.98 0.89
CA ILE A 96 -27.22 16.38 2.00
C ILE A 96 -28.58 16.82 1.47
N SER A 97 -29.62 16.24 2.06
CA SER A 97 -31.01 16.58 1.81
C SER A 97 -31.55 17.48 2.92
N SER A 98 -32.42 18.42 2.56
CA SER A 98 -33.19 19.24 3.50
C SER A 98 -34.70 19.03 3.41
N ASP A 99 -35.12 18.06 2.59
CA ASP A 99 -36.51 17.74 2.27
C ASP A 99 -36.78 16.23 2.46
N ASN A 100 -36.16 15.67 3.51
CA ASN A 100 -36.34 14.29 3.95
C ASN A 100 -35.99 13.24 2.89
N GLY A 101 -34.90 13.46 2.15
CA GLY A 101 -34.35 12.56 1.15
C GLY A 101 -34.99 12.68 -0.24
N THR A 102 -35.80 13.72 -0.50
CA THR A 102 -36.43 13.91 -1.81
C THR A 102 -35.44 14.48 -2.82
N THR A 103 -34.62 15.45 -2.41
CA THR A 103 -33.55 16.05 -3.19
C THR A 103 -32.27 16.17 -2.37
N PHE A 104 -31.14 16.17 -3.07
CA PHE A 104 -29.79 16.29 -2.50
C PHE A 104 -29.09 17.52 -3.07
N GLY A 105 -29.64 18.70 -2.79
CA GLY A 105 -29.16 19.96 -3.36
C GLY A 105 -27.75 20.36 -2.90
N ARG A 106 -27.30 19.88 -1.73
CA ARG A 106 -26.00 20.24 -1.15
C ARG A 106 -25.00 19.09 -1.26
N VAL A 107 -23.78 19.41 -1.65
CA VAL A 107 -22.70 18.45 -1.91
C VAL A 107 -21.43 18.89 -1.17
N GLY A 108 -20.78 17.94 -0.51
CA GLY A 108 -19.49 18.08 0.14
C GLY A 108 -18.66 16.82 -0.03
N ALA A 109 -17.56 16.74 0.70
CA ALA A 109 -16.68 15.57 0.72
C ALA A 109 -16.15 15.34 2.14
N TRP A 110 -15.91 14.08 2.48
CA TRP A 110 -15.40 13.67 3.78
C TRP A 110 -14.36 12.55 3.61
N LEU A 111 -13.32 12.55 4.43
CA LEU A 111 -12.21 11.60 4.32
C LEU A 111 -12.43 10.41 5.26
N SER A 112 -12.67 9.25 4.65
CA SER A 112 -12.80 7.96 5.33
C SER A 112 -11.42 7.32 5.56
N VAL A 113 -11.06 7.10 6.82
CA VAL A 113 -9.69 6.72 7.20
C VAL A 113 -9.64 5.31 7.78
N HIS A 114 -8.69 4.52 7.29
CA HIS A 114 -8.36 3.19 7.80
C HIS A 114 -8.13 3.20 9.32
N THR A 115 -8.69 2.23 10.05
CA THR A 115 -8.66 2.17 11.53
C THR A 115 -7.22 2.25 12.09
N GLY A 116 -6.28 1.54 11.47
CA GLY A 116 -4.86 1.55 11.85
C GLY A 116 -4.09 2.84 11.50
N LYS A 117 -4.64 3.71 10.64
CA LYS A 117 -4.01 4.98 10.23
C LYS A 117 -4.67 6.21 10.83
N LEU A 118 -5.88 6.07 11.38
CA LEU A 118 -6.58 7.17 12.03
C LEU A 118 -5.72 7.75 13.15
N HIS A 119 -5.55 9.08 13.12
CA HIS A 119 -4.80 9.81 14.15
C HIS A 119 -5.37 9.53 15.55
N SER A 120 -4.48 9.30 16.53
CA SER A 120 -4.84 8.89 17.90
C SER A 120 -5.89 9.78 18.57
N LYS A 121 -5.86 11.09 18.30
CA LYS A 121 -6.85 12.06 18.79
C LYS A 121 -8.31 11.73 18.45
N PHE A 122 -8.57 10.91 17.43
CA PHE A 122 -9.91 10.53 16.95
C PHE A 122 -10.33 9.09 17.30
N LYS A 123 -9.50 8.33 18.01
CA LYS A 123 -9.81 6.94 18.41
C LYS A 123 -9.62 6.69 19.90
N ALA A 124 -10.32 5.68 20.40
CA ALA A 124 -10.02 5.12 21.71
C ALA A 124 -8.71 4.32 21.61
N THR A 125 -7.88 4.38 22.64
CA THR A 125 -6.56 3.76 22.66
C THR A 125 -6.52 2.66 23.71
N MET A 126 -6.14 1.45 23.30
CA MET A 126 -5.86 0.36 24.23
C MET A 126 -4.51 0.61 24.92
N VAL A 127 -4.49 0.64 26.25
CA VAL A 127 -3.25 0.70 27.01
C VAL A 127 -2.62 -0.70 26.99
N ASN A 128 -1.40 -0.79 26.44
CA ASN A 128 -0.68 -2.05 26.20
C ASN A 128 -1.50 -3.04 25.35
N SER A 129 -1.70 -2.73 24.06
CA SER A 129 -2.46 -3.55 23.12
C SER A 129 -1.99 -5.01 23.03
N THR A 130 -0.69 -5.28 23.21
CA THR A 130 -0.15 -6.64 23.29
C THR A 130 -0.80 -7.43 24.44
N LYS A 131 -1.01 -6.82 25.61
CA LYS A 131 -1.68 -7.49 26.73
C LYS A 131 -3.11 -7.90 26.39
N TRP A 132 -3.83 -7.08 25.62
CA TRP A 132 -5.19 -7.41 25.16
C TRP A 132 -5.17 -8.63 24.23
N GLN A 133 -4.25 -8.62 23.25
CA GLN A 133 -4.14 -9.65 22.21
C GLN A 133 -3.51 -10.97 22.70
N TYR A 134 -2.89 -11.00 23.88
CA TYR A 134 -2.29 -12.21 24.46
C TYR A 134 -2.97 -12.65 25.77
N TYR A 135 -4.06 -11.99 26.18
CA TYR A 135 -4.70 -12.27 27.45
C TYR A 135 -5.16 -13.72 27.56
N GLY A 136 -4.77 -14.43 28.62
CA GLY A 136 -5.10 -15.84 28.82
C GLY A 136 -4.04 -16.81 28.30
N THR A 137 -3.05 -16.33 27.53
CA THR A 137 -1.83 -17.10 27.25
C THR A 137 -0.93 -17.14 28.51
N PRO A 138 0.07 -18.05 28.56
CA PRO A 138 0.93 -18.19 29.74
C PRO A 138 1.54 -16.87 30.20
N ASN A 139 1.38 -16.54 31.49
CA ASN A 139 1.89 -15.33 32.14
C ASN A 139 1.22 -14.01 31.73
N VAL A 140 0.12 -14.02 30.98
CA VAL A 140 -0.60 -12.80 30.58
C VAL A 140 -1.99 -12.76 31.18
N GLY A 141 -2.20 -11.86 32.14
CA GLY A 141 -3.49 -11.67 32.82
C GLY A 141 -3.62 -10.33 33.55
N GLY A 142 -4.70 -10.17 34.33
CA GLY A 142 -4.95 -8.98 35.16
C GLY A 142 -5.80 -7.91 34.48
N THR A 143 -5.74 -6.67 34.96
CA THR A 143 -6.61 -5.60 34.45
C THR A 143 -6.19 -5.13 33.06
N LEU A 144 -7.16 -4.95 32.16
CA LEU A 144 -7.02 -4.25 30.89
C LEU A 144 -7.51 -2.82 31.02
N GLU A 145 -6.91 -1.90 30.27
CA GLU A 145 -7.20 -0.46 30.34
C GLU A 145 -7.24 0.16 28.94
N MET A 146 -8.12 1.12 28.75
CA MET A 146 -8.25 1.93 27.54
C MET A 146 -8.53 3.40 27.89
N THR A 147 -8.17 4.30 26.98
CA THR A 147 -8.37 5.75 27.14
C THR A 147 -8.98 6.38 25.89
N TRP A 148 -9.68 7.51 26.03
CA TRP A 148 -10.26 8.25 24.92
C TRP A 148 -10.40 9.74 25.24
N ASN A 149 -10.67 10.55 24.21
CA ASN A 149 -10.95 11.96 24.38
C ASN A 149 -12.44 12.18 24.71
N THR A 150 -12.74 12.65 25.91
CA THR A 150 -14.11 12.84 26.39
C THR A 150 -14.90 13.85 25.56
N SER A 151 -14.25 14.80 24.88
CA SER A 151 -14.94 15.82 24.08
C SER A 151 -15.54 15.29 22.77
N LEU A 152 -15.07 14.13 22.29
CA LEU A 152 -15.56 13.50 21.05
C LEU A 152 -16.76 12.56 21.29
N VAL A 153 -17.07 12.26 22.56
CA VAL A 153 -18.24 11.47 22.97
C VAL A 153 -19.09 12.35 23.89
N ARG A 154 -20.09 13.05 23.34
CA ARG A 154 -20.88 14.04 24.08
C ARG A 154 -21.92 13.35 24.96
N GLY A 155 -21.54 13.14 26.21
CA GLY A 155 -22.43 12.66 27.26
C GLY A 155 -21.72 12.71 28.61
N GLU A 156 -22.46 12.96 29.68
CA GLU A 156 -21.93 12.83 31.06
C GLU A 156 -21.60 11.38 31.38
N LYS A 157 -22.31 10.46 30.73
CA LYS A 157 -22.16 9.02 30.89
C LYS A 157 -22.05 8.31 29.55
N VAL A 158 -21.35 7.19 29.56
CA VAL A 158 -21.01 6.38 28.38
C VAL A 158 -21.30 4.90 28.59
N ASN A 159 -21.58 4.22 27.49
CA ASN A 159 -21.55 2.76 27.40
C ASN A 159 -20.22 2.35 26.74
N ILE A 160 -19.67 1.23 27.22
CA ILE A 160 -18.47 0.61 26.67
C ILE A 160 -18.92 -0.72 26.06
N GLU A 161 -18.88 -0.82 24.75
CA GLU A 161 -19.49 -1.92 23.99
C GLU A 161 -18.45 -2.71 23.21
N LEU A 162 -18.57 -4.04 23.22
CA LEU A 162 -17.76 -4.91 22.37
C LEU A 162 -18.52 -5.21 21.07
N TRP A 163 -17.84 -4.99 19.96
CA TRP A 163 -18.32 -5.31 18.61
C TRP A 163 -17.39 -6.36 18.00
N GLY A 164 -17.98 -7.40 17.44
CA GLY A 164 -17.27 -8.47 16.74
C GLY A 164 -17.36 -8.32 15.24
N TYR A 165 -16.32 -8.75 14.53
CA TYR A 165 -16.29 -8.81 13.07
C TYR A 165 -16.18 -10.26 12.58
N SER A 166 -16.93 -10.58 11.53
CA SER A 166 -16.81 -11.88 10.86
C SER A 166 -17.07 -11.75 9.36
N GLU A 167 -16.55 -12.72 8.62
CA GLU A 167 -16.87 -12.91 7.21
C GLU A 167 -17.43 -14.31 6.99
N THR A 168 -18.65 -14.40 6.49
CA THR A 168 -19.39 -15.66 6.34
C THR A 168 -19.88 -15.85 4.91
N GLY A 169 -20.21 -17.09 4.54
CA GLY A 169 -20.58 -17.46 3.18
C GLY A 169 -19.49 -18.25 2.45
N GLN A 170 -19.64 -18.41 1.13
CA GLN A 170 -18.68 -19.15 0.31
C GLN A 170 -17.58 -18.22 -0.20
N PRO A 171 -16.30 -18.49 0.10
CA PRO A 171 -15.19 -17.70 -0.42
C PRO A 171 -15.21 -17.54 -1.94
N TYR A 172 -15.05 -16.30 -2.39
CA TYR A 172 -15.16 -15.83 -3.77
C TYR A 172 -16.52 -16.10 -4.44
N GLY A 173 -17.56 -16.40 -3.65
CA GLY A 173 -18.96 -16.52 -4.10
C GLY A 173 -19.78 -15.25 -3.80
N ASP A 174 -20.98 -15.19 -4.39
CA ASP A 174 -21.87 -14.02 -4.25
C ASP A 174 -22.44 -13.82 -2.83
N ASN A 175 -22.41 -14.87 -2.01
CA ASN A 175 -22.90 -14.83 -0.62
C ASN A 175 -21.78 -14.63 0.41
N TRP A 176 -20.55 -14.32 -0.01
CA TRP A 176 -19.47 -13.96 0.92
C TRP A 176 -19.69 -12.54 1.43
N GLN A 177 -20.02 -12.41 2.71
CA GLN A 177 -20.41 -11.14 3.31
C GLN A 177 -19.62 -10.87 4.58
N ALA A 178 -19.27 -9.61 4.75
CA ALA A 178 -18.68 -9.08 5.97
C ALA A 178 -19.79 -8.56 6.89
N GLU A 179 -19.65 -8.82 8.19
CA GLU A 179 -20.61 -8.38 9.19
C GLU A 179 -19.89 -7.89 10.46
N TRP A 180 -20.30 -6.72 10.91
CA TRP A 180 -20.03 -6.23 12.26
C TRP A 180 -21.26 -6.41 13.13
N THR A 181 -21.09 -7.07 14.27
CA THR A 181 -22.19 -7.43 15.18
C THR A 181 -21.89 -6.92 16.58
N TYR A 182 -22.87 -6.26 17.19
CA TYR A 182 -22.81 -5.93 18.62
C TYR A 182 -22.90 -7.21 19.44
N LEU A 183 -21.95 -7.42 20.35
CA LEU A 183 -21.94 -8.60 21.21
C LEU A 183 -22.57 -8.28 22.56
N TYR A 184 -21.93 -7.41 23.35
CA TYR A 184 -22.41 -7.01 24.66
C TYR A 184 -21.69 -5.75 25.17
N SER A 185 -22.26 -5.08 26.18
CA SER A 185 -21.59 -3.97 26.87
C SER A 185 -20.69 -4.47 28.00
N LEU A 186 -19.41 -4.09 27.97
CA LEU A 186 -18.45 -4.29 29.05
C LEU A 186 -18.84 -3.49 30.30
N ALA A 187 -19.38 -2.29 30.09
CA ALA A 187 -19.96 -1.47 31.13
C ALA A 187 -21.02 -0.55 30.55
N LYS A 188 -22.03 -0.22 31.35
CA LYS A 188 -23.11 0.69 31.00
C LYS A 188 -23.17 1.85 31.96
N ASP A 189 -23.66 2.99 31.48
CA ASP A 189 -23.95 4.17 32.29
C ASP A 189 -22.76 4.62 33.16
N GLN A 190 -21.54 4.51 32.62
CA GLN A 190 -20.31 4.89 33.31
C GLN A 190 -20.03 6.38 33.18
N PRO A 191 -19.44 7.05 34.18
CA PRO A 191 -18.98 8.43 34.01
C PRO A 191 -18.03 8.57 32.82
N ASN A 192 -18.20 9.61 32.00
CA ASN A 192 -17.31 9.90 30.87
C ASN A 192 -15.97 10.49 31.36
N SER A 193 -15.14 9.66 31.99
CA SER A 193 -13.86 10.02 32.62
C SER A 193 -12.66 10.00 31.67
N GLY A 194 -12.84 9.53 30.43
CA GLY A 194 -11.76 9.38 29.44
C GLY A 194 -10.88 8.14 29.63
N SER A 195 -11.23 7.26 30.58
CA SER A 195 -10.54 5.99 30.81
C SER A 195 -11.50 4.93 31.32
N PHE A 196 -11.24 3.67 30.95
CA PHE A 196 -11.98 2.52 31.43
C PHE A 196 -11.03 1.36 31.66
N SER A 197 -11.24 0.65 32.77
CA SER A 197 -10.48 -0.56 33.09
C SER A 197 -11.39 -1.65 33.59
N PHE A 198 -11.07 -2.89 33.25
CA PHE A 198 -11.85 -4.06 33.64
C PHE A 198 -10.96 -5.30 33.75
N LEU A 199 -11.44 -6.30 34.48
CA LEU A 199 -10.83 -7.62 34.55
C LEU A 199 -11.56 -8.55 33.56
N PRO A 200 -10.91 -9.04 32.49
CA PRO A 200 -11.57 -9.84 31.47
C PRO A 200 -12.10 -11.18 31.99
N LYS A 201 -13.35 -11.46 31.66
CA LYS A 201 -14.00 -12.76 31.82
C LYS A 201 -14.22 -13.40 30.44
N PRO A 202 -14.14 -14.74 30.32
CA PRO A 202 -14.57 -15.42 29.12
C PRO A 202 -16.00 -14.99 28.76
N ALA A 203 -16.27 -14.81 27.49
CA ALA A 203 -17.62 -14.52 27.02
C ALA A 203 -18.54 -15.74 27.20
N GLU A 204 -19.84 -15.47 27.30
CA GLU A 204 -20.85 -16.53 27.27
C GLU A 204 -20.79 -17.28 25.93
N ASN A 205 -21.21 -18.56 25.93
CA ASN A 205 -20.94 -19.50 24.85
C ASN A 205 -21.32 -18.98 23.46
N ASP A 206 -22.42 -18.23 23.34
CA ASP A 206 -22.91 -17.70 22.05
C ASP A 206 -21.99 -16.61 21.45
N PHE A 207 -21.14 -15.97 22.25
CA PHE A 207 -20.22 -14.93 21.79
C PHE A 207 -18.75 -15.34 21.80
N SER A 208 -18.35 -16.34 22.58
CA SER A 208 -16.95 -16.76 22.70
C SER A 208 -16.24 -17.16 21.40
N SER A 209 -16.99 -17.38 20.30
CA SER A 209 -16.47 -17.66 18.96
C SER A 209 -16.01 -16.43 18.17
N TRP A 210 -16.23 -15.21 18.67
CA TRP A 210 -15.81 -13.98 17.99
C TRP A 210 -14.35 -13.67 18.29
N GLU A 211 -13.51 -13.71 17.27
CA GLU A 211 -12.04 -13.69 17.41
C GLU A 211 -11.42 -12.34 17.03
N LEU A 212 -12.15 -11.52 16.26
CA LEU A 212 -11.78 -10.18 15.85
C LEU A 212 -12.85 -9.19 16.30
N GLY A 213 -12.44 -8.01 16.75
CA GLY A 213 -13.37 -6.95 17.05
C GLY A 213 -12.72 -5.66 17.51
N ALA A 214 -13.58 -4.74 17.94
CA ALA A 214 -13.22 -3.43 18.45
C ALA A 214 -14.13 -3.05 19.62
N VAL A 215 -13.62 -2.20 20.51
CA VAL A 215 -14.40 -1.63 21.62
C VAL A 215 -14.88 -0.25 21.23
N ARG A 216 -16.18 -0.01 21.41
CA ARG A 216 -16.85 1.26 21.16
C ARG A 216 -17.17 1.99 22.46
N VAL A 217 -16.93 3.29 22.49
CA VAL A 217 -17.37 4.21 23.54
C VAL A 217 -18.44 5.12 22.96
N SER A 218 -19.66 5.06 23.48
CA SER A 218 -20.82 5.83 23.02
C SER A 218 -21.55 6.49 24.21
N PRO A 219 -22.28 7.61 24.03
CA PRO A 219 -23.10 8.17 25.11
C PRO A 219 -24.16 7.16 25.60
N SER A 220 -24.40 7.10 26.92
CA SER A 220 -25.35 6.13 27.50
C SER A 220 -26.82 6.42 27.17
N THR A 221 -27.10 7.55 26.53
CA THR A 221 -28.42 7.92 26.01
C THR A 221 -28.84 7.07 24.81
N TYR A 222 -27.88 6.46 24.10
CA TYR A 222 -28.17 5.53 23.02
C TYR A 222 -28.39 4.11 23.55
N GLN A 223 -29.28 3.36 22.89
CA GLN A 223 -29.43 1.94 23.16
C GLN A 223 -28.16 1.19 22.70
N ASP A 224 -27.75 0.19 23.47
CA ASP A 224 -26.59 -0.64 23.12
C ASP A 224 -26.76 -1.25 21.72
N GLY A 225 -25.67 -1.34 20.97
CA GLY A 225 -25.69 -1.94 19.63
C GLY A 225 -26.32 -1.07 18.54
N THR A 226 -26.76 0.15 18.86
CA THR A 226 -27.29 1.07 17.83
C THR A 226 -26.15 1.56 16.93
N TRP A 227 -26.23 1.35 15.62
CA TRP A 227 -25.32 1.93 14.64
C TRP A 227 -25.54 3.43 14.43
N ASN A 228 -24.56 4.11 13.84
CA ASN A 228 -24.64 5.52 13.44
C ASN A 228 -24.91 6.48 14.62
N VAL A 229 -24.38 6.14 15.79
CA VAL A 229 -24.40 6.98 17.00
C VAL A 229 -23.03 7.60 17.20
N GLN A 230 -22.97 8.75 17.87
CA GLN A 230 -21.68 9.36 18.21
C GLN A 230 -20.85 8.36 19.02
N ALA A 231 -19.64 8.08 18.55
CA ALA A 231 -18.79 7.08 19.16
C ALA A 231 -17.32 7.27 18.85
N MET A 232 -16.48 6.75 19.74
CA MET A 232 -15.07 6.48 19.48
C MET A 232 -14.83 4.98 19.50
N TRP A 233 -13.93 4.51 18.63
CA TRP A 233 -13.61 3.10 18.49
C TRP A 233 -12.14 2.86 18.82
N THR A 234 -11.82 1.70 19.39
CA THR A 234 -10.44 1.20 19.39
C THR A 234 -10.05 0.72 17.99
N GLU A 235 -8.76 0.47 17.78
CA GLU A 235 -8.34 -0.33 16.63
C GLU A 235 -8.89 -1.76 16.71
N ASP A 236 -8.99 -2.38 15.54
CA ASP A 236 -9.28 -3.80 15.40
C ASP A 236 -8.19 -4.61 16.08
N HIS A 237 -8.56 -5.65 16.83
CA HIS A 237 -7.60 -6.51 17.50
C HIS A 237 -8.14 -7.92 17.71
N ALA A 238 -7.21 -8.87 17.86
CA ALA A 238 -7.51 -10.21 18.30
C ALA A 238 -8.14 -10.20 19.71
N LEU A 239 -9.31 -10.81 19.84
CA LEU A 239 -10.12 -10.81 21.06
C LEU A 239 -9.72 -11.91 22.05
N ALA A 240 -8.41 -12.16 22.25
CA ALA A 240 -7.91 -13.21 23.14
C ALA A 240 -8.51 -13.15 24.56
N TRP A 241 -8.68 -11.93 25.08
CA TRP A 241 -9.27 -11.66 26.40
C TRP A 241 -10.75 -12.07 26.54
N HIS A 242 -11.46 -12.21 25.43
CA HIS A 242 -12.88 -12.52 25.33
C HIS A 242 -13.14 -14.02 25.10
N LEU A 243 -12.16 -14.76 24.57
CA LEU A 243 -12.29 -16.18 24.24
C LEU A 243 -12.66 -17.05 25.46
N GLU A 244 -13.25 -18.20 25.14
CA GLU A 244 -13.72 -19.23 26.06
C GLU A 244 -12.63 -19.76 27.03
N ASP A 245 -13.06 -20.43 28.11
CA ASP A 245 -12.16 -21.01 29.10
C ASP A 245 -11.20 -22.06 28.49
N LYS A 246 -11.56 -22.75 27.40
CA LYS A 246 -10.67 -23.69 26.72
C LYS A 246 -9.38 -23.01 26.26
N PHE A 247 -9.47 -21.77 25.75
CA PHE A 247 -8.29 -20.98 25.37
C PHE A 247 -7.41 -20.65 26.58
N ARG A 248 -8.02 -20.36 27.74
CA ARG A 248 -7.28 -20.03 28.99
C ARG A 248 -6.63 -21.25 29.63
N GLN A 249 -7.20 -22.44 29.42
CA GLN A 249 -6.66 -23.70 29.94
C GLN A 249 -5.42 -24.14 29.14
N ASP A 250 -5.50 -24.07 27.81
CA ASP A 250 -4.40 -24.40 26.91
C ASP A 250 -4.52 -23.61 25.61
N SER A 251 -3.96 -22.39 25.60
CA SER A 251 -4.01 -21.49 24.45
C SER A 251 -3.30 -22.07 23.23
N ALA A 252 -2.25 -22.86 23.45
CA ALA A 252 -1.45 -23.44 22.37
C ALA A 252 -2.18 -24.56 21.65
N LEU A 253 -2.85 -25.45 22.39
CA LEU A 253 -3.70 -26.48 21.79
C LEU A 253 -4.92 -25.88 21.08
N TRP A 254 -5.56 -24.89 21.70
CA TRP A 254 -6.69 -24.17 21.07
C TRP A 254 -6.26 -23.50 19.75
N ALA A 255 -5.11 -22.81 19.76
CA ALA A 255 -4.58 -22.14 18.58
C ALA A 255 -4.15 -23.12 17.49
N LEU A 256 -3.60 -24.29 17.86
CA LEU A 256 -3.29 -25.35 16.90
C LEU A 256 -4.56 -25.88 16.19
N ASP A 257 -5.65 -26.12 16.93
CA ASP A 257 -6.93 -26.56 16.34
C ASP A 257 -7.40 -25.55 15.27
N LYS A 258 -7.32 -24.25 15.56
CA LYS A 258 -7.67 -23.16 14.64
C LYS A 258 -6.72 -23.08 13.44
N CYS A 259 -5.41 -23.20 13.67
CA CYS A 259 -4.39 -23.20 12.61
C CYS A 259 -4.60 -24.35 11.62
N VAL A 260 -4.91 -25.56 12.11
CA VAL A 260 -5.19 -26.72 11.27
C VAL A 260 -6.47 -26.52 10.45
N ALA A 261 -7.54 -26.00 11.05
CA ALA A 261 -8.78 -25.68 10.36
C ALA A 261 -8.55 -24.62 9.25
N TRP A 262 -7.81 -23.56 9.55
CA TRP A 262 -7.41 -22.54 8.58
C TRP A 262 -6.59 -23.12 7.42
N ASN A 263 -5.59 -23.97 7.70
CA ASN A 263 -4.81 -24.64 6.66
C ASN A 263 -5.70 -25.49 5.74
N GLN A 264 -6.70 -26.19 6.28
CA GLN A 264 -7.66 -26.96 5.48
C GLN A 264 -8.53 -26.07 4.59
N LEU A 265 -8.94 -24.89 5.06
CA LEU A 265 -9.65 -23.90 4.25
C LEU A 265 -8.77 -23.39 3.11
N GLU A 266 -7.55 -22.94 3.41
CA GLU A 266 -6.59 -22.42 2.43
C GLU A 266 -6.26 -23.43 1.33
N ASN A 267 -6.17 -24.73 1.64
CA ASN A 267 -5.99 -25.78 0.62
C ASN A 267 -7.13 -25.83 -0.42
N LYS A 268 -8.31 -25.27 -0.13
CA LYS A 268 -9.46 -25.20 -1.03
C LYS A 268 -9.59 -23.86 -1.75
N LEU A 269 -8.89 -22.82 -1.27
CA LEU A 269 -8.94 -21.49 -1.83
C LEU A 269 -8.02 -21.37 -3.06
N PRO A 270 -8.33 -20.45 -3.99
CA PRO A 270 -7.44 -20.18 -5.10
C PRO A 270 -6.10 -19.63 -4.61
N ASN A 271 -5.05 -19.99 -5.34
CA ASN A 271 -3.73 -19.41 -5.17
C ASN A 271 -3.71 -17.99 -5.76
N PHE A 272 -3.30 -17.02 -4.96
CA PHE A 272 -3.19 -15.60 -5.34
C PHE A 272 -1.75 -15.14 -5.56
N THR A 273 -0.74 -15.93 -5.19
CA THR A 273 0.67 -15.50 -5.17
C THR A 273 1.26 -15.24 -6.55
N SER A 274 0.56 -15.63 -7.62
CA SER A 274 0.99 -15.34 -9.00
C SER A 274 0.63 -13.93 -9.47
N GLU A 275 -0.28 -13.22 -8.78
CA GLU A 275 -0.76 -11.89 -9.19
C GLU A 275 -0.16 -10.75 -8.36
N ILE A 276 0.56 -11.06 -7.28
CA ILE A 276 1.19 -10.06 -6.42
C ILE A 276 2.59 -9.71 -6.95
N ILE A 277 3.01 -8.48 -6.67
CA ILE A 277 4.34 -7.99 -7.00
C ILE A 277 5.42 -8.74 -6.19
N ASP A 278 6.58 -8.98 -6.80
CA ASP A 278 7.73 -9.54 -6.09
C ASP A 278 8.38 -8.49 -5.18
N CYS A 279 8.94 -8.95 -4.07
CA CYS A 279 9.64 -8.08 -3.13
C CYS A 279 10.94 -7.52 -3.71
N PRO A 280 11.30 -6.26 -3.38
CA PRO A 280 12.64 -5.75 -3.61
C PRO A 280 13.69 -6.67 -2.97
N CYS A 281 14.84 -6.84 -3.64
CA CYS A 281 15.86 -7.77 -3.15
C CYS A 281 16.62 -7.26 -1.92
N THR A 282 16.61 -5.94 -1.69
CA THR A 282 17.35 -5.30 -0.59
C THR A 282 16.50 -4.22 0.08
N LEU A 283 16.83 -3.93 1.34
CA LEU A 283 16.21 -2.81 2.08
C LEU A 283 16.44 -1.46 1.38
N ALA A 284 17.59 -1.27 0.72
CA ALA A 284 17.88 -0.05 -0.03
C ALA A 284 16.90 0.13 -1.19
N GLN A 285 16.70 -0.92 -2.02
CA GLN A 285 15.71 -0.92 -3.09
C GLN A 285 14.29 -0.70 -2.54
N ALA A 286 13.93 -1.36 -1.43
CA ALA A 286 12.61 -1.24 -0.83
C ALA A 286 12.27 0.18 -0.37
N ARG A 287 13.26 0.92 0.14
CA ARG A 287 13.09 2.31 0.58
C ARG A 287 13.17 3.31 -0.58
N ALA A 288 13.76 2.91 -1.70
CA ALA A 288 13.89 3.72 -2.91
C ALA A 288 12.69 3.59 -3.86
N ASP A 289 12.04 2.42 -3.89
CA ASP A 289 10.89 2.11 -4.74
C ASP A 289 9.55 2.60 -4.13
N THR A 290 9.48 3.91 -3.92
CA THR A 290 8.34 4.55 -3.25
C THR A 290 7.10 4.69 -4.13
N GLY A 291 7.17 4.29 -5.40
CA GLY A 291 6.01 4.27 -6.31
C GLY A 291 5.16 3.00 -6.18
N ARG A 292 5.76 1.90 -5.74
CA ARG A 292 5.10 0.58 -5.63
C ARG A 292 5.03 0.04 -4.22
N PHE A 293 5.87 0.54 -3.32
CA PHE A 293 5.91 0.13 -1.92
C PHE A 293 5.84 1.32 -0.97
N HIS A 294 5.14 1.14 0.15
CA HIS A 294 5.11 2.09 1.25
C HIS A 294 5.56 1.43 2.56
N THR A 295 6.02 2.22 3.52
CA THR A 295 6.45 1.72 4.83
C THR A 295 5.31 1.04 5.58
N ASP A 296 5.57 -0.14 6.14
CA ASP A 296 4.66 -0.82 7.06
C ASP A 296 4.63 -0.08 8.40
N TYR A 297 3.44 0.31 8.86
CA TYR A 297 3.31 1.08 10.10
C TYR A 297 3.57 0.28 11.38
N GLY A 298 3.52 -1.06 11.29
CA GLY A 298 3.89 -1.98 12.35
C GLY A 298 5.38 -2.36 12.34
N CYS A 299 6.17 -1.96 11.35
CA CYS A 299 7.61 -2.26 11.31
C CYS A 299 8.40 -1.18 10.56
N ASP A 300 8.63 -0.05 11.25
CA ASP A 300 9.27 1.15 10.71
C ASP A 300 10.58 1.47 11.46
N ILE A 301 11.70 1.48 10.74
CA ILE A 301 13.02 1.75 11.32
C ILE A 301 13.17 3.19 11.77
N GLU A 302 12.51 4.12 11.09
CA GLU A 302 12.57 5.54 11.42
C GLU A 302 11.79 5.88 12.70
N LYS A 303 10.96 4.94 13.18
CA LYS A 303 10.18 5.05 14.43
C LYS A 303 10.62 4.08 15.52
N GLY A 304 11.78 3.44 15.36
CA GLY A 304 12.38 2.58 16.38
C GLY A 304 12.05 1.09 16.30
N SER A 305 11.47 0.60 15.19
CA SER A 305 11.23 -0.82 14.86
C SER A 305 10.61 -1.68 15.97
N VAL A 306 9.29 -1.86 15.97
CA VAL A 306 8.60 -2.88 16.80
C VAL A 306 7.90 -3.88 15.88
N CYS A 307 8.68 -4.72 15.22
CA CYS A 307 8.21 -5.66 14.20
C CYS A 307 7.59 -6.92 14.82
N THR A 308 6.45 -6.76 15.52
CA THR A 308 5.80 -7.81 16.34
C THR A 308 5.59 -9.13 15.58
N TYR A 309 5.17 -9.07 14.32
CA TYR A 309 4.91 -10.24 13.48
C TYR A 309 6.14 -10.72 12.71
N HIS A 310 7.25 -9.98 12.76
CA HIS A 310 8.45 -10.24 11.98
C HIS A 310 9.73 -10.16 12.82
N PRO A 311 9.94 -11.09 13.78
CA PRO A 311 11.11 -11.06 14.65
C PRO A 311 12.40 -11.21 13.83
N GLY A 312 13.42 -10.44 14.22
CA GLY A 312 14.70 -10.37 13.50
C GLY A 312 14.72 -9.38 12.33
N THR A 313 13.58 -8.78 11.99
CA THR A 313 13.50 -7.70 10.98
C THR A 313 13.58 -6.33 11.65
N VAL A 314 14.01 -5.34 10.89
CA VAL A 314 14.08 -3.93 11.32
C VAL A 314 13.16 -3.03 10.49
N HIS A 315 12.74 -3.50 9.31
CA HIS A 315 11.87 -2.71 8.45
C HIS A 315 11.05 -3.62 7.54
N CYS A 316 9.79 -3.27 7.37
CA CYS A 316 8.94 -3.86 6.34
C CYS A 316 8.36 -2.77 5.45
N VAL A 317 8.11 -3.12 4.20
CA VAL A 317 7.32 -2.35 3.26
C VAL A 317 6.15 -3.20 2.76
N ARG A 318 5.06 -2.56 2.36
CA ARG A 318 3.91 -3.19 1.74
C ARG A 318 3.72 -2.66 0.33
N ALA A 319 3.32 -3.55 -0.57
CA ALA A 319 2.85 -3.15 -1.88
C ALA A 319 1.63 -2.23 -1.70
N ILE A 320 1.58 -1.16 -2.49
CA ILE A 320 0.48 -0.19 -2.42
C ILE A 320 -0.78 -0.73 -3.10
N GLN A 321 -0.59 -1.49 -4.17
CA GLN A 321 -1.68 -1.97 -5.01
C GLN A 321 -2.05 -3.41 -4.68
N ALA A 322 -3.34 -3.63 -4.48
CA ALA A 322 -3.91 -4.96 -4.38
C ALA A 322 -3.89 -5.67 -5.74
N SER A 323 -3.69 -7.00 -5.73
CA SER A 323 -3.80 -7.80 -6.95
C SER A 323 -5.20 -7.71 -7.56
N PRO A 324 -5.34 -7.65 -8.90
CA PRO A 324 -6.61 -7.34 -9.54
C PRO A 324 -7.74 -8.35 -9.23
N LYS A 325 -7.45 -9.65 -9.31
CA LYS A 325 -8.48 -10.68 -9.19
C LYS A 325 -8.78 -11.03 -7.74
N TYR A 326 -7.73 -11.19 -6.94
CA TYR A 326 -7.84 -11.75 -5.59
C TYR A 326 -7.79 -10.72 -4.47
N ALA A 327 -7.48 -9.45 -4.78
CA ALA A 327 -7.29 -8.39 -3.79
C ALA A 327 -6.21 -8.68 -2.74
N ALA A 328 -5.25 -9.53 -3.10
CA ALA A 328 -4.11 -9.87 -2.27
C ALA A 328 -3.04 -8.78 -2.27
N GLY A 329 -2.28 -8.68 -1.19
CA GLY A 329 -1.13 -7.78 -1.03
C GLY A 329 0.20 -8.52 -0.89
N GLN A 330 1.28 -7.75 -0.78
CA GLN A 330 2.63 -8.26 -0.52
C GLN A 330 3.29 -7.41 0.55
N GLN A 331 3.81 -8.06 1.59
CA GLN A 331 4.64 -7.45 2.61
C GLN A 331 6.08 -7.99 2.49
N CYS A 332 7.06 -7.09 2.55
CA CYS A 332 8.47 -7.40 2.33
C CYS A 332 9.27 -6.88 3.52
N CYS A 333 9.95 -7.78 4.22
CA CYS A 333 10.65 -7.47 5.46
C CYS A 333 12.14 -7.77 5.37
N TYR A 334 12.93 -6.91 6.00
CA TYR A 334 14.38 -6.90 5.89
C TYR A 334 15.03 -6.87 7.27
N ASP A 335 16.16 -7.56 7.40
CA ASP A 335 16.99 -7.54 8.60
C ASP A 335 17.89 -6.29 8.65
N SER A 336 18.65 -6.15 9.74
CA SER A 336 19.56 -5.02 9.96
C SER A 336 20.74 -4.96 8.98
N THR A 337 21.01 -6.05 8.23
CA THR A 337 22.02 -6.07 7.16
C THR A 337 21.45 -5.58 5.84
N GLY A 338 20.12 -5.42 5.75
CA GLY A 338 19.40 -5.03 4.55
C GLY A 338 19.02 -6.21 3.65
N ALA A 339 19.23 -7.45 4.11
CA ALA A 339 18.83 -8.65 3.40
C ALA A 339 17.34 -8.94 3.64
N GLN A 340 16.66 -9.40 2.59
CA GLN A 340 15.28 -9.85 2.70
C GLN A 340 15.21 -11.10 3.58
N VAL A 341 14.30 -11.11 4.56
CA VAL A 341 14.04 -12.27 5.41
C VAL A 341 12.97 -13.13 4.74
N LEU A 342 13.22 -14.43 4.60
CA LEU A 342 12.30 -15.38 3.96
C LEU A 342 11.64 -16.32 4.98
N THR A 343 10.38 -16.66 4.76
CA THR A 343 9.58 -17.55 5.63
C THR A 343 10.12 -18.97 5.69
N ALA A 344 10.90 -19.36 4.68
CA ALA A 344 11.57 -20.65 4.64
C ALA A 344 12.82 -20.72 5.55
N ASP A 345 13.30 -19.58 6.07
CA ASP A 345 14.48 -19.51 6.96
C ASP A 345 14.16 -19.00 8.36
N SER A 346 13.15 -18.13 8.48
CA SER A 346 12.81 -17.46 9.73
C SER A 346 11.31 -17.22 9.82
N ILE A 347 10.79 -17.28 11.05
CA ILE A 347 9.40 -16.92 11.33
C ILE A 347 9.11 -15.45 11.03
N GLY A 348 10.14 -14.60 10.98
CA GLY A 348 10.01 -13.19 10.61
C GLY A 348 10.09 -12.90 9.11
N GLY A 349 9.88 -13.89 8.27
CA GLY A 349 9.94 -13.75 6.83
C GLY A 349 8.92 -12.76 6.25
N SER A 350 9.23 -12.28 5.04
CA SER A 350 8.34 -11.52 4.17
C SER A 350 7.13 -12.37 3.79
N THR A 351 5.91 -11.86 3.92
CA THR A 351 4.69 -12.63 3.66
C THR A 351 3.83 -11.98 2.59
N PRO A 352 3.27 -12.75 1.65
CA PRO A 352 2.16 -12.27 0.85
C PRO A 352 0.91 -12.23 1.74
N ASP A 353 -0.08 -11.39 1.42
CA ASP A 353 -1.33 -11.27 2.19
C ASP A 353 -2.50 -11.65 1.30
N ARG A 354 -3.41 -12.54 1.73
CA ARG A 354 -4.60 -12.88 0.93
C ARG A 354 -5.52 -11.67 0.76
N ALA A 355 -5.60 -10.86 1.80
CA ALA A 355 -6.35 -9.62 1.80
C ALA A 355 -5.37 -8.45 1.93
N HIS A 356 -5.39 -7.55 0.95
CA HIS A 356 -4.66 -6.30 1.01
C HIS A 356 -5.17 -5.47 2.20
N ASP A 357 -4.28 -4.96 3.03
CA ASP A 357 -4.64 -4.26 4.27
C ASP A 357 -5.42 -2.95 4.00
N TRP A 358 -5.22 -2.30 2.85
CA TRP A 358 -6.02 -1.15 2.41
C TRP A 358 -7.34 -1.55 1.74
N GLY A 359 -7.62 -2.85 1.63
CA GLY A 359 -8.74 -3.38 0.85
C GLY A 359 -8.56 -3.17 -0.66
N SER A 360 -9.63 -3.36 -1.41
CA SER A 360 -9.70 -2.95 -2.82
C SER A 360 -11.15 -2.87 -3.32
N PRO A 361 -11.46 -2.04 -4.33
CA PRO A 361 -12.80 -2.03 -4.92
C PRO A 361 -13.20 -3.40 -5.52
N PRO A 362 -14.47 -3.82 -5.41
CA PRO A 362 -15.51 -3.26 -4.55
C PRO A 362 -15.23 -3.59 -3.08
N TYR A 363 -15.06 -2.56 -2.25
CA TYR A 363 -14.54 -2.72 -0.90
C TYR A 363 -15.49 -3.40 0.09
N ASN A 364 -16.75 -3.61 -0.27
CA ASN A 364 -17.77 -4.24 0.58
C ASN A 364 -17.88 -5.76 0.35
N LYS A 365 -16.91 -6.36 -0.35
CA LYS A 365 -16.87 -7.80 -0.60
C LYS A 365 -15.58 -8.40 -0.02
N PRO A 366 -15.66 -9.34 0.92
CA PRO A 366 -14.54 -10.20 1.27
C PRO A 366 -13.77 -10.75 0.04
N PRO A 367 -12.43 -10.86 0.11
CA PRO A 367 -11.54 -10.45 1.20
C PRO A 367 -11.00 -9.02 0.95
N ARG A 368 -11.86 -8.10 0.48
CA ARG A 368 -11.49 -6.75 0.04
C ARG A 368 -11.84 -5.65 1.04
N ILE A 369 -12.29 -6.01 2.24
CA ILE A 369 -12.66 -5.05 3.28
C ILE A 369 -11.37 -4.43 3.86
N PRO A 370 -11.20 -3.09 3.84
CA PRO A 370 -10.02 -2.41 4.36
C PRO A 370 -9.78 -2.76 5.83
N GLY A 371 -8.59 -3.29 6.15
CA GLY A 371 -8.17 -3.70 7.48
C GLY A 371 -8.78 -5.03 7.92
N GLN A 372 -10.10 -5.15 7.95
CA GLN A 372 -10.74 -6.30 8.58
C GLN A 372 -10.53 -7.62 7.82
N SER A 373 -10.55 -7.62 6.48
CA SER A 373 -10.23 -8.85 5.73
C SER A 373 -8.78 -9.29 5.96
N HIS A 374 -7.84 -8.34 6.04
CA HIS A 374 -6.44 -8.63 6.35
C HIS A 374 -6.29 -9.24 7.75
N TRP A 375 -7.01 -8.70 8.73
CA TRP A 375 -7.07 -9.29 10.06
C TRP A 375 -7.59 -10.73 10.06
N VAL A 376 -8.68 -11.02 9.34
CA VAL A 376 -9.29 -12.36 9.30
C VAL A 376 -8.37 -13.39 8.64
N TYR A 377 -7.80 -13.09 7.47
CA TYR A 377 -7.10 -14.12 6.68
C TYR A 377 -5.60 -14.20 6.93
N ASP A 378 -4.98 -13.11 7.39
CA ASP A 378 -3.51 -13.00 7.43
C ASP A 378 -2.97 -12.73 8.84
N VAL A 379 -3.66 -11.93 9.67
CA VAL A 379 -3.19 -11.62 11.04
C VAL A 379 -3.65 -12.65 12.06
N LEU A 380 -4.95 -12.98 12.11
CA LEU A 380 -5.48 -13.99 13.05
C LEU A 380 -4.90 -15.39 12.77
N SER A 381 -4.73 -15.74 11.51
CA SER A 381 -4.09 -16.99 11.11
C SER A 381 -2.63 -17.05 11.56
N PHE A 382 -1.90 -15.93 11.54
CA PHE A 382 -0.57 -15.83 12.13
C PHE A 382 -0.61 -15.98 13.67
N TYR A 383 -1.61 -15.39 14.34
CA TYR A 383 -1.82 -15.63 15.77
C TYR A 383 -2.00 -17.12 16.08
N TYR A 384 -2.87 -17.81 15.35
CA TYR A 384 -3.14 -19.24 15.54
C TYR A 384 -1.89 -20.09 15.32
N CYS A 385 -1.19 -19.85 14.22
CA CYS A 385 -0.11 -20.72 13.79
C CYS A 385 1.25 -20.39 14.41
N CYS A 386 1.51 -19.12 14.77
CA CYS A 386 2.86 -18.65 15.13
C CYS A 386 3.00 -18.00 16.51
N LEU A 387 2.00 -17.24 16.96
CA LEU A 387 2.15 -16.46 18.19
C LEU A 387 1.57 -17.17 19.41
N TRP A 388 0.37 -17.74 19.28
CA TRP A 388 -0.27 -18.51 20.35
C TRP A 388 0.09 -20.00 20.29
N SER A 389 0.66 -20.49 19.18
CA SER A 389 1.22 -21.84 19.04
C SER A 389 2.52 -21.82 18.22
N ASP A 390 3.29 -22.90 18.27
CA ASP A 390 4.58 -23.05 17.56
C ASP A 390 4.43 -23.92 16.30
N ASN A 391 3.53 -23.54 15.39
CA ASN A 391 3.17 -24.32 14.20
C ASN A 391 3.22 -23.50 12.90
N CYS A 392 4.13 -22.52 12.83
CA CYS A 392 4.24 -21.57 11.71
C CYS A 392 4.37 -22.21 10.32
N HIS A 393 4.86 -23.44 10.24
CA HIS A 393 5.00 -24.17 8.98
C HIS A 393 3.67 -24.30 8.21
N TYR A 394 2.52 -24.35 8.89
CA TYR A 394 1.21 -24.31 8.23
C TYR A 394 0.95 -22.95 7.57
N TYR A 395 1.31 -21.86 8.25
CA TYR A 395 1.16 -20.50 7.73
C TYR A 395 2.03 -20.29 6.50
N PHE A 396 3.32 -20.59 6.61
CA PHE A 396 4.30 -20.37 5.52
C PHE A 396 4.07 -21.25 4.30
N LYS A 397 3.40 -22.39 4.45
CA LYS A 397 2.94 -23.20 3.30
C LYS A 397 2.04 -22.38 2.37
N HIS A 398 1.16 -21.54 2.92
CA HIS A 398 0.18 -20.73 2.18
C HIS A 398 0.59 -19.27 2.01
N ARG A 399 1.60 -18.83 2.76
CA ARG A 399 2.18 -17.49 2.72
C ARG A 399 3.71 -17.55 2.47
N PRO A 400 4.16 -18.18 1.38
CA PRO A 400 5.58 -18.26 1.07
C PRO A 400 6.12 -16.90 0.64
N SER A 401 7.32 -16.53 1.08
CA SER A 401 7.96 -15.28 0.64
C SER A 401 8.19 -15.27 -0.87
N SER A 402 8.05 -14.09 -1.48
CA SER A 402 8.64 -13.82 -2.79
C SER A 402 10.17 -13.76 -2.66
N ASP A 403 10.91 -14.46 -3.51
CA ASP A 403 12.38 -14.56 -3.46
C ASP A 403 13.12 -13.56 -4.37
N CYS A 404 12.44 -12.45 -4.68
CA CYS A 404 12.88 -11.28 -5.44
C CYS A 404 13.43 -11.53 -6.85
N ARG A 405 13.42 -12.77 -7.36
CA ARG A 405 14.03 -13.12 -8.66
C ARG A 405 13.39 -12.44 -9.87
N ARG A 406 12.12 -12.04 -9.78
CA ARG A 406 11.42 -11.29 -10.84
C ARG A 406 11.15 -9.83 -10.43
N TYR A 407 11.77 -9.37 -9.35
CA TYR A 407 11.73 -7.95 -9.01
C TYR A 407 12.58 -7.17 -10.00
N GLU A 408 11.96 -6.20 -10.67
CA GLU A 408 12.61 -5.24 -11.54
C GLU A 408 12.48 -3.86 -10.90
N SER A 409 13.60 -3.22 -10.61
CA SER A 409 13.65 -1.87 -10.03
C SER A 409 13.06 -0.83 -10.98
N PRO A 410 12.35 0.20 -10.48
CA PRO A 410 11.90 1.30 -11.33
C PRO A 410 13.09 2.13 -11.84
N SER A 411 12.89 2.83 -12.95
CA SER A 411 13.79 3.88 -13.43
C SER A 411 13.40 5.21 -12.80
N SER A 412 14.39 6.07 -12.53
CA SER A 412 14.18 7.37 -11.88
C SER A 412 14.65 8.52 -12.76
N ALA A 413 13.87 9.60 -12.81
CA ALA A 413 14.26 10.87 -13.42
C ALA A 413 13.96 12.03 -12.47
N VAL A 414 14.64 13.17 -12.61
CA VAL A 414 14.53 14.28 -11.65
C VAL A 414 14.62 15.66 -12.31
N VAL A 415 13.86 16.61 -11.76
CA VAL A 415 14.05 18.05 -11.96
C VAL A 415 14.35 18.72 -10.60
N PHE A 416 15.40 19.53 -10.53
CA PHE A 416 15.90 20.12 -9.28
C PHE A 416 16.71 21.40 -9.53
N GLY A 417 16.91 22.23 -8.51
CA GLY A 417 17.70 23.46 -8.64
C GLY A 417 17.01 24.49 -9.54
N ASP A 418 17.78 25.13 -10.43
CA ASP A 418 17.39 26.25 -11.28
C ASP A 418 17.27 25.93 -12.77
N PRO A 419 16.19 25.24 -13.17
CA PRO A 419 16.10 23.81 -13.03
C PRO A 419 17.11 23.05 -13.93
N HIS A 420 17.82 22.13 -13.27
CA HIS A 420 18.55 21.03 -13.87
C HIS A 420 17.66 19.79 -14.00
N PHE A 421 17.91 19.02 -15.04
CA PHE A 421 17.19 17.80 -15.36
C PHE A 421 18.17 16.63 -15.46
N ILE A 422 17.72 15.45 -15.03
CA ILE A 422 18.33 14.16 -15.34
C ILE A 422 17.21 13.24 -15.82
N THR A 423 17.29 12.78 -17.07
CA THR A 423 16.32 11.89 -17.71
C THR A 423 16.39 10.47 -17.15
N PHE A 424 15.43 9.62 -17.52
CA PHE A 424 15.41 8.22 -17.08
C PHE A 424 16.67 7.44 -17.54
N ASP A 425 17.24 7.80 -18.69
CA ASP A 425 18.44 7.15 -19.24
C ASP A 425 19.74 7.91 -18.91
N GLY A 426 19.66 8.92 -18.02
CA GLY A 426 20.81 9.57 -17.40
C GLY A 426 21.38 10.79 -18.14
N VAL A 427 20.68 11.33 -19.15
CA VAL A 427 21.06 12.59 -19.80
C VAL A 427 20.86 13.73 -18.81
N SER A 428 21.93 14.50 -18.56
CA SER A 428 21.87 15.69 -17.71
C SER A 428 21.97 16.96 -18.55
N TYR A 429 21.07 17.91 -18.30
CA TYR A 429 21.03 19.20 -18.96
C TYR A 429 20.32 20.25 -18.08
N SER A 430 20.41 21.52 -18.48
CA SER A 430 19.75 22.64 -17.79
C SER A 430 18.76 23.32 -18.72
N PHE A 431 17.61 23.74 -18.19
CA PHE A 431 16.60 24.47 -18.96
C PHE A 431 15.93 25.55 -18.11
N ASN A 432 16.31 26.81 -18.31
CA ASN A 432 15.79 27.98 -17.59
C ASN A 432 14.65 28.69 -18.34
N GLY A 433 13.62 27.94 -18.75
CA GLY A 433 12.43 28.53 -19.35
C GLY A 433 11.45 29.03 -18.29
N LYS A 434 10.82 30.18 -18.51
CA LYS A 434 9.68 30.67 -17.71
C LYS A 434 8.37 30.17 -18.34
N GLY A 435 7.62 29.32 -17.63
CA GLY A 435 6.42 28.70 -18.22
C GLY A 435 5.90 27.44 -17.52
N GLU A 436 5.06 26.69 -18.24
CA GLU A 436 4.48 25.42 -17.83
C GLU A 436 4.80 24.34 -18.88
N TYR A 437 5.39 23.22 -18.46
CA TYR A 437 5.96 22.22 -19.38
C TYR A 437 5.56 20.80 -19.02
N THR A 438 5.51 19.94 -20.03
CA THR A 438 5.34 18.49 -19.84
C THR A 438 6.66 17.87 -19.38
N LEU A 439 6.72 17.42 -18.13
CA LEU A 439 7.90 16.71 -17.61
C LEU A 439 7.96 15.30 -18.20
N VAL A 440 6.86 14.56 -18.11
CA VAL A 440 6.72 13.25 -18.74
C VAL A 440 5.26 12.97 -19.07
N THR A 441 5.02 12.31 -20.20
CA THR A 441 3.74 11.74 -20.60
C THR A 441 3.93 10.32 -21.11
N SER A 442 2.90 9.49 -20.93
CA SER A 442 2.79 8.15 -21.51
C SER A 442 1.35 7.92 -21.94
N GLU A 443 1.09 7.94 -23.25
CA GLU A 443 -0.26 7.73 -23.79
C GLU A 443 -0.79 6.32 -23.48
N THR A 444 0.08 5.31 -23.55
CA THR A 444 -0.30 3.90 -23.32
C THR A 444 -0.71 3.63 -21.88
N LYS A 445 -0.09 4.34 -20.93
CA LYS A 445 -0.41 4.24 -19.49
C LYS A 445 -1.31 5.38 -19.01
N GLN A 446 -1.64 6.33 -19.90
CA GLN A 446 -2.41 7.54 -19.63
C GLN A 446 -1.84 8.38 -18.47
N LEU A 447 -0.52 8.41 -18.32
CA LEU A 447 0.17 9.19 -17.29
C LEU A 447 0.56 10.55 -17.86
N THR A 448 0.35 11.62 -17.09
CA THR A 448 0.84 12.96 -17.43
C THR A 448 1.36 13.66 -16.17
N ILE A 449 2.58 14.19 -16.25
CA ILE A 449 3.22 14.96 -15.19
C ILE A 449 3.76 16.25 -15.81
N GLN A 450 3.41 17.39 -15.22
CA GLN A 450 3.74 18.73 -15.68
C GLN A 450 4.43 19.53 -14.59
N GLY A 451 5.29 20.48 -14.97
CA GLY A 451 6.03 21.35 -14.07
C GLY A 451 5.87 22.82 -14.45
N ARG A 452 5.69 23.70 -13.46
CA ARG A 452 5.68 25.16 -13.62
C ARG A 452 6.99 25.74 -13.09
N THR A 453 7.61 26.60 -13.88
CA THR A 453 8.86 27.29 -13.52
C THR A 453 8.67 28.81 -13.56
N GLU A 454 9.11 29.47 -12.48
CA GLU A 454 8.95 30.91 -12.27
C GLU A 454 10.29 31.60 -12.05
N PRO A 455 10.40 32.90 -12.40
CA PRO A 455 11.61 33.67 -12.16
C PRO A 455 12.02 33.65 -10.69
N VAL A 456 13.32 33.54 -10.44
CA VAL A 456 13.88 33.73 -9.09
C VAL A 456 13.96 35.24 -8.82
N ASN A 457 13.27 35.71 -7.77
CA ASN A 457 13.30 37.12 -7.42
C ASN A 457 14.67 37.54 -6.86
N GLY A 458 15.15 38.72 -7.26
CA GLY A 458 16.35 39.34 -6.69
C GLY A 458 17.68 38.87 -7.31
N THR A 459 17.66 38.18 -8.46
CA THR A 459 18.87 37.85 -9.22
C THR A 459 19.13 38.86 -10.34
N ALA A 460 20.41 39.16 -10.60
CA ALA A 460 20.83 40.01 -11.73
C ALA A 460 20.72 39.29 -13.09
N ILE A 461 20.59 37.96 -13.07
CA ILE A 461 20.41 37.09 -14.24
C ILE A 461 19.00 36.51 -14.31
N ASN A 462 18.53 36.27 -15.53
CA ASN A 462 17.29 35.56 -15.80
C ASN A 462 17.46 34.07 -15.46
N ALA A 463 17.00 33.67 -14.27
CA ALA A 463 16.95 32.28 -13.82
C ALA A 463 15.56 31.94 -13.32
N THR A 464 15.19 30.66 -13.39
CA THR A 464 13.90 30.16 -12.92
C THR A 464 14.06 29.07 -11.87
N LYS A 465 12.99 28.78 -11.14
CA LYS A 465 12.90 27.62 -10.25
C LYS A 465 11.55 26.92 -10.41
N LEU A 466 11.49 25.64 -10.10
CA LEU A 466 10.24 24.88 -10.05
C LEU A 466 9.36 25.40 -8.91
N THR A 467 8.10 25.75 -9.21
CA THR A 467 7.13 26.27 -8.23
C THR A 467 5.85 25.47 -8.13
N ALA A 468 5.55 24.62 -9.11
CA ALA A 468 4.45 23.65 -9.02
C ALA A 468 4.72 22.40 -9.87
N VAL A 469 4.13 21.28 -9.46
CA VAL A 469 4.07 20.01 -10.19
C VAL A 469 2.63 19.53 -10.20
N ALA A 470 2.08 19.26 -11.37
CA ALA A 470 0.73 18.72 -11.53
C ALA A 470 0.77 17.35 -12.22
N MET A 471 -0.06 16.41 -11.77
CA MET A 471 0.02 15.01 -12.19
C MET A 471 -1.35 14.32 -12.24
N LYS A 472 -1.50 13.38 -13.18
CA LYS A 472 -2.72 12.56 -13.37
C LYS A 472 -2.37 11.23 -14.05
N GLU A 473 -3.09 10.16 -13.68
CA GLU A 473 -3.09 8.88 -14.40
C GLU A 473 -4.52 8.44 -14.75
N ALA A 474 -4.80 8.19 -16.02
CA ALA A 474 -6.08 7.68 -16.50
C ALA A 474 -7.29 8.46 -15.92
N PHE A 475 -8.11 7.79 -15.09
CA PHE A 475 -9.30 8.35 -14.44
C PHE A 475 -9.05 8.85 -13.01
N SER A 476 -7.80 8.88 -12.55
CA SER A 476 -7.46 9.45 -11.25
C SER A 476 -7.83 10.93 -11.18
N ASP A 477 -7.93 11.42 -9.95
CA ASP A 477 -7.95 12.86 -9.69
C ASP A 477 -6.67 13.53 -10.21
N VAL A 478 -6.80 14.82 -10.50
CA VAL A 478 -5.65 15.69 -10.76
C VAL A 478 -5.09 16.15 -9.42
N ILE A 479 -3.81 15.88 -9.21
CA ILE A 479 -3.07 16.36 -8.03
C ILE A 479 -2.09 17.45 -8.47
N GLU A 480 -2.16 18.61 -7.83
CA GLU A 480 -1.18 19.69 -7.98
C GLU A 480 -0.49 19.94 -6.65
N VAL A 481 0.84 20.00 -6.66
CA VAL A 481 1.67 20.37 -5.52
C VAL A 481 2.38 21.66 -5.87
N ARG A 482 2.21 22.71 -5.08
CA ARG A 482 2.79 24.04 -5.37
C ARG A 482 3.37 24.71 -4.14
N LEU A 483 4.26 25.68 -4.35
CA LEU A 483 4.79 26.51 -3.27
C LEU A 483 3.68 27.39 -2.68
N VAL A 484 3.68 27.55 -1.36
CA VAL A 484 2.80 28.50 -0.67
C VAL A 484 3.34 29.93 -0.84
N SER A 485 2.52 30.83 -1.37
CA SER A 485 2.89 32.24 -1.51
C SER A 485 3.29 32.87 -0.16
N GLY A 486 4.53 33.37 -0.07
CA GLY A 486 5.03 34.10 1.10
C GLY A 486 5.40 33.24 2.32
N ARG A 487 5.47 31.90 2.18
CA ARG A 487 5.91 30.98 3.25
C ARG A 487 6.76 29.84 2.70
N ASP A 488 7.62 29.28 3.55
CA ASP A 488 8.30 28.02 3.26
C ASP A 488 7.34 26.85 3.50
N GLY A 489 6.65 26.41 2.46
CA GLY A 489 5.75 25.26 2.52
C GLY A 489 5.23 24.82 1.16
N LEU A 490 4.69 23.61 1.13
CA LEU A 490 3.96 23.05 -0.02
C LEU A 490 2.46 23.03 0.27
N GLU A 491 1.66 23.39 -0.71
CA GLU A 491 0.22 23.21 -0.77
C GLU A 491 -0.11 22.10 -1.76
N VAL A 492 -1.05 21.22 -1.41
CA VAL A 492 -1.54 20.13 -2.27
C VAL A 492 -2.99 20.40 -2.62
N LEU A 493 -3.32 20.32 -3.91
CA LEU A 493 -4.66 20.49 -4.44
C LEU A 493 -5.09 19.19 -5.11
N GLN A 494 -6.32 18.74 -4.82
CA GLN A 494 -7.00 17.66 -5.51
C GLN A 494 -8.14 18.27 -6.33
N ASN A 495 -8.14 18.05 -7.64
CA ASN A 495 -9.13 18.61 -8.56
C ASN A 495 -9.37 20.11 -8.31
N GLN A 496 -8.29 20.90 -8.20
CA GLN A 496 -8.33 22.36 -7.97
C GLN A 496 -8.87 22.79 -6.59
N LYS A 497 -9.04 21.87 -5.63
CA LYS A 497 -9.39 22.17 -4.24
C LYS A 497 -8.19 21.91 -3.33
N ALA A 498 -7.78 22.90 -2.56
CA ALA A 498 -6.71 22.75 -1.58
C ALA A 498 -7.09 21.74 -0.48
N LEU A 499 -6.16 20.83 -0.19
CA LEU A 499 -6.30 19.84 0.86
C LEU A 499 -5.70 20.34 2.18
N SER A 500 -6.34 19.99 3.28
CA SER A 500 -5.84 20.27 4.63
C SER A 500 -5.25 19.00 5.23
N PHE A 501 -4.07 19.10 5.87
CA PHE A 501 -3.44 17.99 6.61
C PHE A 501 -3.48 18.20 8.14
N ALA A 502 -4.42 19.02 8.62
CA ALA A 502 -4.55 19.35 10.05
C ALA A 502 -5.12 18.19 10.90
N GLU A 503 -5.92 17.31 10.31
CA GLU A 503 -6.55 16.19 11.00
C GLU A 503 -5.77 14.89 10.85
N GLN A 504 -5.29 14.60 9.63
CA GLN A 504 -4.54 13.41 9.30
C GLN A 504 -3.20 13.78 8.68
N SER A 505 -2.13 13.12 9.10
CA SER A 505 -0.82 13.20 8.45
C SER A 505 -0.73 12.31 7.21
N TRP A 506 -1.65 11.36 7.06
CA TRP A 506 -1.74 10.44 5.92
C TRP A 506 -3.15 10.47 5.34
N MET A 507 -3.26 10.47 4.01
CA MET A 507 -4.53 10.46 3.30
C MET A 507 -4.46 9.47 2.15
N ASP A 508 -5.52 8.68 2.00
CA ASP A 508 -5.79 7.91 0.80
C ASP A 508 -6.43 8.86 -0.22
N LEU A 509 -5.61 9.71 -0.84
CA LEU A 509 -5.94 10.17 -2.19
C LEU A 509 -5.65 8.97 -3.09
N HIS A 510 -5.97 8.97 -4.37
CA HIS A 510 -5.39 7.94 -5.27
C HIS A 510 -3.83 8.06 -5.41
N GLY A 511 -3.10 8.42 -4.34
CA GLY A 511 -1.66 8.56 -4.06
C GLY A 511 -1.37 9.34 -2.74
N GLU A 512 -0.16 9.23 -2.16
CA GLU A 512 0.19 9.42 -0.72
C GLU A 512 0.39 10.86 -0.10
N SER A 513 0.92 10.83 1.14
CA SER A 513 1.02 11.75 2.30
C SER A 513 2.16 12.79 2.29
N GLN A 514 2.01 13.85 3.12
CA GLN A 514 2.97 14.95 3.32
C GLN A 514 3.57 15.02 4.75
N LEU A 515 4.90 15.15 4.84
CA LEU A 515 5.60 15.95 5.87
C LEU A 515 5.86 17.34 5.25
N SER A 516 5.89 18.44 6.01
CA SER A 516 5.94 19.84 5.52
C SER A 516 6.98 20.19 4.42
N VAL A 517 7.89 19.27 4.09
CA VAL A 517 8.96 19.37 3.09
C VAL A 517 8.99 18.23 2.06
N LYS A 518 8.10 17.23 2.12
CA LYS A 518 8.05 16.06 1.22
C LYS A 518 6.60 15.62 0.99
N PHE A 519 6.22 15.47 -0.28
CA PHE A 519 4.97 14.85 -0.74
C PHE A 519 5.29 13.68 -1.66
N LEU A 520 4.49 12.61 -1.62
CA LEU A 520 4.65 11.43 -2.45
C LEU A 520 3.30 11.04 -3.08
N MET A 521 3.23 10.98 -4.41
CA MET A 521 2.10 10.45 -5.16
C MET A 521 2.42 9.05 -5.69
N MET A 522 1.44 8.16 -5.68
CA MET A 522 1.59 6.76 -6.09
C MET A 522 0.37 6.36 -6.92
N PHE A 523 0.58 5.91 -8.15
CA PHE A 523 -0.50 5.61 -9.09
C PHE A 523 -0.75 4.10 -9.24
N PRO A 524 -1.95 3.69 -9.71
CA PRO A 524 -2.28 2.29 -10.01
C PRO A 524 -1.29 1.53 -10.88
N THR A 525 -0.63 2.18 -11.86
CA THR A 525 0.40 1.53 -12.67
C THR A 525 1.72 1.27 -11.93
N GLY A 526 1.88 1.80 -10.72
CA GLY A 526 3.13 1.80 -9.95
C GLY A 526 4.02 3.01 -10.22
N ALA A 527 3.57 3.99 -11.01
CA ALA A 527 4.26 5.26 -11.17
C ALA A 527 4.26 6.04 -9.85
N GLY A 528 5.43 6.56 -9.46
CA GLY A 528 5.61 7.37 -8.26
C GLY A 528 6.12 8.78 -8.58
N VAL A 529 5.62 9.79 -7.87
CA VAL A 529 6.13 11.18 -7.97
C VAL A 529 6.42 11.71 -6.58
N GLU A 530 7.68 12.04 -6.32
CA GLU A 530 8.12 12.60 -5.05
C GLU A 530 8.48 14.07 -5.22
N VAL A 531 7.79 14.95 -4.50
CA VAL A 531 8.03 16.40 -4.48
C VAL A 531 8.66 16.78 -3.14
N ARG A 532 9.87 17.34 -3.16
CA ARG A 532 10.60 17.79 -1.97
C ARG A 532 10.86 19.29 -2.02
N LEU A 533 10.69 19.97 -0.88
CA LEU A 533 11.05 21.37 -0.68
C LEU A 533 12.30 21.47 0.21
N ARG A 534 13.35 22.12 -0.29
CA ARG A 534 14.58 22.42 0.47
C ARG A 534 14.98 23.87 0.22
N GLU A 535 15.07 24.66 1.28
CA GLU A 535 15.55 26.07 1.23
C GLU A 535 14.94 26.84 0.03
N GLU A 536 13.60 26.89 -0.04
CA GLU A 536 12.78 27.53 -1.10
C GLU A 536 12.86 26.93 -2.51
N THR A 537 13.53 25.79 -2.67
CA THR A 537 13.73 25.09 -3.94
C THR A 537 12.93 23.80 -3.97
N MET A 538 12.06 23.66 -4.97
CA MET A 538 11.30 22.44 -5.19
C MET A 538 12.11 21.46 -6.06
N THR A 539 12.08 20.18 -5.71
CA THR A 539 12.64 19.07 -6.49
C THR A 539 11.53 18.07 -6.75
N ALA A 540 11.39 17.60 -7.98
CA ALA A 540 10.45 16.55 -8.33
C ALA A 540 11.21 15.34 -8.90
N THR A 541 11.03 14.18 -8.27
CA THR A 541 11.59 12.90 -8.71
C THR A 541 10.44 12.02 -9.21
N VAL A 542 10.57 11.47 -10.41
CA VAL A 542 9.60 10.54 -10.99
C VAL A 542 10.21 9.14 -11.02
N LEU A 543 9.46 8.15 -10.52
CA LEU A 543 9.80 6.73 -10.53
C LEU A 543 8.82 5.99 -11.44
N LEU A 544 9.32 5.34 -12.50
CA LEU A 544 8.49 4.58 -13.42
C LEU A 544 8.91 3.10 -13.44
N PRO A 545 7.96 2.16 -13.29
CA PRO A 545 8.22 0.74 -13.49
C PRO A 545 8.65 0.44 -14.94
N GLU A 546 9.35 -0.67 -15.14
CA GLU A 546 9.84 -1.11 -16.47
C GLU A 546 8.72 -1.22 -17.54
N ASP A 547 7.49 -1.42 -17.09
CA ASP A 547 6.26 -1.37 -17.89
C ASP A 547 6.05 -0.09 -18.73
N PHE A 548 6.74 1.00 -18.40
CA PHE A 548 6.74 2.27 -19.15
C PHE A 548 7.79 2.32 -20.26
N ARG A 549 8.57 1.25 -20.44
CA ARG A 549 9.71 1.26 -21.38
C ARG A 549 9.23 1.54 -22.80
N ASN A 550 9.92 2.46 -23.48
CA ASN A 550 9.61 2.97 -24.81
C ASN A 550 8.29 3.74 -24.93
N SER A 551 7.60 4.05 -23.83
CA SER A 551 6.30 4.73 -23.88
C SER A 551 6.33 6.16 -23.34
N THR A 552 7.47 6.64 -22.84
CA THR A 552 7.59 7.99 -22.26
C THR A 552 8.07 9.01 -23.29
N LEU A 553 7.56 10.23 -23.17
CA LEU A 553 8.02 11.42 -23.88
C LEU A 553 7.98 12.63 -22.93
N GLY A 554 8.72 13.69 -23.23
CA GLY A 554 8.76 14.92 -22.43
C GLY A 554 10.17 15.33 -22.05
N LEU A 555 10.28 16.26 -21.11
CA LEU A 555 11.57 16.74 -20.62
C LEU A 555 12.38 15.67 -19.88
N LEU A 556 11.75 14.64 -19.32
CA LEU A 556 12.44 13.54 -18.65
C LEU A 556 12.87 12.40 -19.60
N GLY A 557 12.74 12.61 -20.91
CA GLY A 557 13.26 11.73 -21.95
C GLY A 557 12.41 10.48 -22.21
N LYS A 558 12.96 9.60 -23.05
CA LYS A 558 12.33 8.37 -23.51
C LYS A 558 12.99 7.20 -22.81
N MET A 559 12.30 6.65 -21.80
CA MET A 559 12.81 5.57 -20.97
C MET A 559 12.99 4.29 -21.78
N ASN A 560 14.19 4.03 -22.30
CA ASN A 560 14.48 2.83 -23.07
C ASN A 560 15.90 2.25 -22.88
N GLY A 561 16.75 2.99 -22.17
CA GLY A 561 18.17 2.69 -21.92
C GLY A 561 19.14 3.34 -22.92
N ASP A 562 18.70 4.24 -23.79
CA ASP A 562 19.50 4.93 -24.81
C ASP A 562 19.44 6.45 -24.67
N ALA A 563 20.40 6.99 -23.92
CA ALA A 563 20.60 8.42 -23.72
C ALA A 563 20.69 9.27 -25.02
N LYS A 564 20.87 8.67 -26.20
CA LYS A 564 20.94 9.40 -27.48
C LYS A 564 19.58 9.83 -28.01
N ASP A 565 18.49 9.19 -27.61
CA ASP A 565 17.13 9.50 -28.10
C ASP A 565 16.22 10.16 -27.06
N ASP A 566 16.79 10.62 -25.96
CA ASP A 566 16.09 11.29 -24.87
C ASP A 566 15.64 12.72 -25.22
N LEU A 567 16.47 13.47 -25.94
CA LEU A 567 16.24 14.89 -26.22
C LEU A 567 15.47 15.07 -27.54
N VAL A 568 14.20 14.65 -27.52
CA VAL A 568 13.28 14.75 -28.67
C VAL A 568 12.31 15.92 -28.45
N LEU A 569 12.26 16.85 -29.39
CA LEU A 569 11.30 17.95 -29.44
C LEU A 569 9.85 17.41 -29.48
N SER A 570 8.87 18.18 -29.04
CA SER A 570 7.45 17.78 -29.07
C SER A 570 6.91 17.47 -30.47
N ASN A 571 7.59 17.92 -31.53
CA ASN A 571 7.28 17.61 -32.93
C ASN A 571 7.95 16.30 -33.44
N GLY A 572 8.67 15.59 -32.58
CA GLY A 572 9.35 14.32 -32.89
C GLY A 572 10.79 14.46 -33.44
N GLN A 573 11.32 15.68 -33.58
CA GLN A 573 12.70 15.89 -34.06
C GLN A 573 13.73 15.73 -32.93
N LEU A 574 14.85 15.07 -33.21
CA LEU A 574 15.94 14.90 -32.24
C LEU A 574 16.86 16.14 -32.21
N VAL A 575 17.24 16.57 -31.01
CA VAL A 575 18.26 17.61 -30.81
C VAL A 575 19.62 17.13 -31.35
N GLN A 576 20.24 17.92 -32.22
CA GLN A 576 21.49 17.52 -32.89
C GLN A 576 22.74 17.80 -32.06
N ASN A 577 22.75 18.90 -31.29
CA ASN A 577 23.89 19.31 -30.49
C ASN A 577 23.52 19.46 -29.01
N HIS A 578 23.78 18.40 -28.24
CA HIS A 578 23.47 18.35 -26.80
C HIS A 578 24.36 19.30 -25.97
N SER A 579 25.45 19.82 -26.54
CA SER A 579 26.37 20.75 -25.86
C SER A 579 26.02 22.22 -26.09
N ASN A 580 25.05 22.51 -26.97
CA ASN A 580 24.64 23.87 -27.28
C ASN A 580 23.45 24.28 -26.37
N PRO A 581 23.64 25.20 -25.41
CA PRO A 581 22.59 25.60 -24.47
C PRO A 581 21.34 26.18 -25.15
N GLU A 582 21.50 26.85 -26.29
CA GLU A 582 20.41 27.43 -27.10
C GLU A 582 19.54 26.33 -27.74
N ASP A 583 20.16 25.23 -28.19
CA ASP A 583 19.43 24.08 -28.73
C ASP A 583 18.66 23.35 -27.62
N LEU A 584 19.28 23.21 -26.43
CA LEU A 584 18.63 22.66 -25.24
C LEU A 584 17.46 23.54 -24.75
N PHE A 585 17.60 24.85 -24.82
CA PHE A 585 16.53 25.80 -24.49
C PHE A 585 15.36 25.69 -25.46
N SER A 586 15.65 25.58 -26.76
CA SER A 586 14.64 25.35 -27.80
C SER A 586 13.93 24.01 -27.61
N PHE A 587 14.67 22.96 -27.23
CA PHE A 587 14.10 21.67 -26.83
C PHE A 587 13.14 21.81 -25.66
N GLY A 588 13.57 22.45 -24.57
CA GLY A 588 12.74 22.67 -23.39
C GLY A 588 11.45 23.44 -23.71
N ALA A 589 11.58 24.54 -24.47
CA ALA A 589 10.48 25.37 -24.92
C ALA A 589 9.44 24.60 -25.76
N SER A 590 9.87 23.61 -26.55
CA SER A 590 8.96 22.81 -27.39
C SER A 590 7.94 22.01 -26.57
N TRP A 591 8.25 21.68 -25.31
CA TRP A 591 7.39 20.90 -24.41
C TRP A 591 6.44 21.75 -23.57
N ALA A 592 6.29 23.03 -23.91
CA ALA A 592 5.29 23.89 -23.28
C ALA A 592 3.88 23.27 -23.39
N VAL A 593 3.13 23.28 -22.29
CA VAL A 593 1.76 22.75 -22.29
C VAL A 593 0.81 23.64 -23.09
N SER A 594 -0.42 23.18 -23.30
CA SER A 594 -1.49 23.99 -23.89
C SER A 594 -2.61 24.24 -22.88
N ASN A 595 -3.51 25.19 -23.15
CA ASN A 595 -4.71 25.40 -22.32
C ASN A 595 -5.63 24.17 -22.30
N ALA A 596 -5.62 23.35 -23.35
CA ALA A 596 -6.45 22.14 -23.41
C ALA A 596 -5.86 20.97 -22.62
N SER A 597 -4.54 20.96 -22.40
CA SER A 597 -3.82 19.85 -21.79
C SER A 597 -3.27 20.16 -20.39
N THR A 598 -3.37 21.40 -19.92
CA THR A 598 -2.85 21.80 -18.60
C THR A 598 -3.60 21.09 -17.47
N LEU A 599 -2.85 20.65 -16.47
CA LEU A 599 -3.35 20.08 -15.21
C LEU A 599 -3.37 21.11 -14.07
N PHE A 600 -2.84 22.32 -14.31
CA PHE A 600 -2.68 23.30 -13.25
C PHE A 600 -3.97 24.07 -12.92
N THR A 601 -4.06 24.49 -11.67
CA THR A 601 -5.11 25.37 -11.14
C THR A 601 -4.72 26.83 -11.35
N TYR A 602 -5.69 27.65 -11.81
CA TYR A 602 -5.55 29.10 -11.97
C TYR A 602 -6.56 29.82 -11.06
N ASP A 603 -6.17 29.99 -9.80
CA ASP A 603 -7.02 30.52 -8.70
C ASP A 603 -6.57 31.90 -8.19
N SER A 604 -5.73 32.60 -8.95
CA SER A 604 -5.39 34.00 -8.71
C SER A 604 -5.29 34.77 -10.03
N GLU A 605 -5.47 36.09 -9.98
CA GLU A 605 -5.30 36.96 -11.16
C GLU A 605 -3.89 36.82 -11.76
N TYR A 606 -2.87 36.71 -10.90
CA TYR A 606 -1.50 36.47 -11.35
C TYR A 606 -1.37 35.19 -12.20
N LEU A 607 -1.94 34.07 -11.73
CA LEU A 607 -1.88 32.81 -12.46
C LEU A 607 -2.71 32.85 -13.75
N LEU A 608 -3.86 33.52 -13.72
CA LEU A 608 -4.70 33.72 -14.91
C LEU A 608 -3.98 34.54 -15.98
N ASP A 609 -3.49 35.73 -15.63
CA ASP A 609 -2.84 36.63 -16.58
C ASP A 609 -1.52 36.06 -17.10
N THR A 610 -0.72 35.46 -16.22
CA THR A 610 0.63 34.98 -16.58
C THR A 610 0.57 33.69 -17.38
N TYR A 611 -0.28 32.74 -17.01
CA TYR A 611 -0.24 31.39 -17.58
C TYR A 611 -1.49 30.99 -18.35
N TYR A 612 -2.69 31.42 -17.94
CA TYR A 612 -3.91 31.00 -18.62
C TYR A 612 -4.21 31.83 -19.87
N TYR A 613 -4.16 33.15 -19.74
CA TYR A 613 -4.30 34.11 -20.85
C TYR A 613 -2.96 34.42 -21.52
N GLY A 614 -1.87 34.31 -20.77
CA GLY A 614 -0.51 34.48 -21.25
C GLY A 614 0.02 33.29 -22.06
N SER A 615 1.26 33.41 -22.53
CA SER A 615 1.95 32.32 -23.23
C SER A 615 2.47 31.27 -22.25
N LYS A 616 2.31 29.99 -22.59
CA LYS A 616 2.78 28.86 -21.76
C LYS A 616 4.29 28.73 -21.68
N HIS A 617 4.98 29.37 -22.62
CA HIS A 617 6.41 29.63 -22.58
C HIS A 617 6.64 31.10 -22.93
N ASP A 618 7.35 31.82 -22.07
CA ASP A 618 7.72 33.21 -22.33
C ASP A 618 9.01 33.27 -23.16
N ALA A 619 8.86 33.41 -24.48
CA ALA A 619 9.99 33.49 -25.41
C ALA A 619 10.87 34.75 -25.21
N SER A 620 10.39 35.76 -24.47
CA SER A 620 11.20 36.93 -24.12
C SER A 620 12.11 36.69 -22.91
N PHE A 621 11.84 35.65 -22.12
CA PHE A 621 12.67 35.23 -21.01
C PHE A 621 13.83 34.37 -21.53
N VAL A 622 14.93 35.02 -21.92
CA VAL A 622 16.14 34.34 -22.38
C VAL A 622 17.16 34.30 -21.22
N PRO A 623 17.63 33.12 -20.80
CA PRO A 623 18.65 33.00 -19.75
C PRO A 623 20.05 33.32 -20.30
N VAL A 624 21.00 33.52 -19.40
CA VAL A 624 22.41 33.66 -19.78
C VAL A 624 22.97 32.25 -20.06
N PHE A 625 23.26 31.95 -21.32
CA PHE A 625 23.72 30.62 -21.76
C PHE A 625 25.19 30.32 -21.43
N SER A 626 26.02 31.37 -21.29
CA SER A 626 27.43 31.24 -20.92
C SER A 626 27.87 32.45 -20.09
N VAL A 627 28.67 32.19 -19.05
CA VAL A 627 29.39 33.25 -18.33
C VAL A 627 30.75 33.41 -19.02
N PRO A 628 31.15 34.61 -19.47
CA PRO A 628 32.47 34.82 -20.05
C PRO A 628 33.59 34.52 -19.04
N ASP A 629 34.59 33.74 -19.42
CA ASP A 629 35.79 33.42 -18.60
C ASP A 629 36.77 34.62 -18.44
N SER A 630 36.29 35.86 -18.55
CA SER A 630 37.18 37.04 -18.49
C SER A 630 37.45 37.44 -17.04
N PRO A 631 38.72 37.54 -16.60
CA PRO A 631 39.07 38.12 -15.30
C PRO A 631 38.71 39.62 -15.19
N ASP A 632 38.39 40.27 -16.31
CA ASP A 632 37.90 41.65 -16.38
C ASP A 632 36.37 41.74 -16.59
N ASP A 633 35.63 40.63 -16.50
CA ASP A 633 34.17 40.68 -16.58
C ASP A 633 33.62 41.43 -15.34
N PRO A 634 32.93 42.59 -15.51
CA PRO A 634 32.30 43.29 -14.39
C PRO A 634 31.27 42.41 -13.66
N LEU A 635 30.76 41.36 -14.31
CA LEU A 635 29.86 40.36 -13.76
C LEU A 635 30.59 39.15 -13.17
N ALA A 636 31.91 38.99 -13.28
CA ALA A 636 32.62 37.84 -12.67
C ALA A 636 32.44 37.79 -11.15
N ASN A 637 32.39 38.96 -10.50
CA ASN A 637 32.10 39.06 -9.06
C ASN A 637 30.63 38.74 -8.76
N GLU A 638 29.69 39.13 -9.62
CA GLU A 638 28.25 38.87 -9.47
C GLU A 638 27.88 37.42 -9.81
N ALA A 639 28.50 36.81 -10.83
CA ALA A 639 28.40 35.39 -11.16
C ALA A 639 29.00 34.53 -10.04
N SER A 640 30.12 34.97 -9.43
CA SER A 640 30.65 34.38 -8.20
C SER A 640 29.69 34.57 -7.01
N GLU A 641 28.94 35.68 -6.90
CA GLU A 641 27.89 35.85 -5.87
C GLU A 641 26.62 35.03 -6.14
N ILE A 642 26.23 34.80 -7.39
CA ILE A 642 25.04 34.02 -7.78
C ILE A 642 25.32 32.50 -7.68
N CYS A 643 26.50 32.04 -8.10
CA CYS A 643 27.03 30.71 -7.72
C CYS A 643 27.20 30.56 -6.19
N ARG A 644 27.04 31.66 -5.43
CA ARG A 644 26.99 31.71 -3.97
C ARG A 644 25.65 32.22 -3.44
N SER A 645 24.49 31.97 -4.07
CA SER A 645 23.27 31.84 -3.26
C SER A 645 23.50 30.60 -2.38
N PRO A 646 23.93 30.76 -1.11
CA PRO A 646 24.46 29.63 -0.35
C PRO A 646 23.37 28.59 -0.14
N LYS A 647 22.11 29.04 -0.15
CA LYS A 647 20.91 28.24 0.02
C LYS A 647 20.53 27.47 -1.25
N MET A 648 20.26 28.15 -2.37
CA MET A 648 19.87 27.47 -3.64
C MET A 648 20.96 26.51 -4.14
N GLY A 649 22.24 26.92 -4.08
CA GLY A 649 23.35 26.04 -4.47
C GLY A 649 23.52 24.84 -3.55
N ASN A 650 23.34 25.01 -2.23
CA ASN A 650 23.35 23.91 -1.27
C ASN A 650 22.16 22.97 -1.46
N ALA A 651 20.95 23.49 -1.62
CA ALA A 651 19.76 22.72 -1.92
C ALA A 651 19.92 21.89 -3.22
N THR A 652 20.41 22.52 -4.29
CA THR A 652 20.71 21.87 -5.58
C THR A 652 21.70 20.72 -5.42
N LYS A 653 22.81 20.96 -4.71
CA LYS A 653 23.82 19.94 -4.41
C LYS A 653 23.25 18.78 -3.60
N VAL A 654 22.40 19.06 -2.61
CA VAL A 654 21.75 18.02 -1.79
C VAL A 654 20.73 17.23 -2.63
N SER A 655 19.95 17.87 -3.49
CA SER A 655 19.02 17.20 -4.40
C SER A 655 19.74 16.30 -5.39
N PHE A 656 20.82 16.78 -6.02
CA PHE A 656 21.67 15.97 -6.90
C PHE A 656 22.24 14.73 -6.19
N ARG A 657 22.78 14.90 -4.99
CA ARG A 657 23.28 13.78 -4.17
C ARG A 657 22.16 12.81 -3.78
N SER A 658 20.98 13.32 -3.46
CA SER A 658 19.82 12.49 -3.13
C SER A 658 19.39 11.65 -4.32
N HIS A 659 19.32 12.23 -5.53
CA HIS A 659 19.01 11.49 -6.75
C HIS A 659 20.11 10.47 -7.10
N THR A 660 21.39 10.84 -6.96
CA THR A 660 22.50 9.90 -7.20
C THR A 660 22.43 8.71 -6.24
N SER A 661 22.12 8.94 -4.96
CA SER A 661 21.90 7.88 -3.97
C SER A 661 20.72 7.01 -4.35
N LEU A 662 19.60 7.61 -4.76
CA LEU A 662 18.40 6.90 -5.20
C LEU A 662 18.71 5.96 -6.39
N VAL A 663 19.36 6.48 -7.43
CA VAL A 663 19.78 5.67 -8.59
C VAL A 663 20.72 4.53 -8.17
N GLN A 664 21.61 4.78 -7.21
CA GLN A 664 22.48 3.75 -6.67
C GLN A 664 21.71 2.66 -5.90
N ASP A 665 20.74 3.06 -5.07
CA ASP A 665 19.90 2.14 -4.29
C ASP A 665 18.97 1.32 -5.19
N LEU A 666 18.54 1.87 -6.33
CA LEU A 666 17.71 1.20 -7.34
C LEU A 666 18.48 0.32 -8.32
N ARG A 667 19.82 0.17 -8.18
CA ARG A 667 20.57 -0.67 -9.10
C ARG A 667 20.04 -2.11 -9.11
N PRO A 668 19.89 -2.74 -10.29
CA PRO A 668 19.54 -4.15 -10.37
C PRO A 668 20.56 -5.02 -9.64
N VAL A 669 20.07 -6.03 -8.93
CA VAL A 669 20.90 -7.04 -8.25
C VAL A 669 20.52 -8.43 -8.74
N VAL A 670 21.46 -9.36 -8.69
CA VAL A 670 21.22 -10.76 -9.08
C VAL A 670 20.92 -11.58 -7.84
N SER A 671 19.74 -12.20 -7.82
CA SER A 671 19.33 -13.18 -6.81
C SER A 671 19.30 -14.58 -7.44
N CYS A 672 19.81 -15.58 -6.73
CA CYS A 672 19.66 -16.98 -7.11
C CYS A 672 18.38 -17.63 -6.55
N GLY A 673 17.61 -16.87 -5.77
CA GLY A 673 16.43 -17.34 -5.07
C GLY A 673 16.75 -18.33 -3.96
N TRP A 674 15.71 -18.69 -3.20
CA TRP A 674 15.84 -19.59 -2.07
C TRP A 674 16.33 -20.98 -2.51
N LEU A 675 17.27 -21.53 -1.74
CA LEU A 675 17.75 -22.89 -1.89
C LEU A 675 17.19 -23.77 -0.77
N SER A 676 16.60 -24.90 -1.13
CA SER A 676 16.07 -25.87 -0.16
C SER A 676 17.18 -26.63 0.57
N PRO A 677 16.99 -26.94 1.86
CA PRO A 677 17.86 -27.89 2.55
C PRO A 677 17.74 -29.30 1.93
N PRO A 678 18.79 -30.14 1.98
CA PRO A 678 18.68 -31.53 1.58
C PRO A 678 17.67 -32.30 2.46
N ILE A 679 17.06 -33.36 1.93
CA ILE A 679 16.24 -34.26 2.73
C ILE A 679 17.13 -34.91 3.80
N ASN A 680 16.69 -34.89 5.07
CA ASN A 680 17.48 -35.31 6.24
C ASN A 680 18.83 -34.58 6.29
N GLY A 681 18.77 -33.27 6.13
CA GLY A 681 19.91 -32.39 6.12
C GLY A 681 19.52 -30.98 6.51
N ARG A 682 20.54 -30.13 6.61
CA ARG A 682 20.41 -28.75 7.05
C ARG A 682 21.05 -27.81 6.05
N LYS A 683 20.61 -26.56 6.13
CA LYS A 683 21.14 -25.45 5.34
C LYS A 683 21.59 -24.36 6.30
N GLU A 684 22.81 -23.88 6.11
CA GLU A 684 23.36 -22.71 6.78
C GLU A 684 23.52 -21.59 5.74
N GLY A 685 22.96 -20.42 6.04
CA GLY A 685 22.95 -19.25 5.18
C GLY A 685 21.55 -18.84 4.76
N THR A 686 21.28 -17.54 4.86
CA THR A 686 19.98 -16.90 4.64
C THR A 686 20.04 -15.76 3.62
N THR A 687 21.16 -15.64 2.89
CA THR A 687 21.34 -14.65 1.83
C THR A 687 21.40 -15.33 0.47
N TYR A 688 20.81 -14.68 -0.54
CA TYR A 688 20.55 -15.29 -1.85
C TYR A 688 21.09 -14.45 -3.02
N LEU A 689 21.73 -13.33 -2.73
CA LEU A 689 22.30 -12.44 -3.75
C LEU A 689 23.63 -12.99 -4.28
N GLN A 690 24.05 -12.49 -5.45
CA GLN A 690 25.31 -12.85 -6.09
C GLN A 690 26.48 -12.83 -5.10
N GLY A 691 27.27 -13.91 -5.10
CA GLY A 691 28.40 -14.11 -4.19
C GLY A 691 28.03 -14.69 -2.82
N ALA A 692 26.74 -14.75 -2.47
CA ALA A 692 26.29 -15.43 -1.26
C ALA A 692 26.70 -16.91 -1.28
N LYS A 693 27.00 -17.43 -0.09
CA LYS A 693 27.39 -18.82 0.13
C LYS A 693 26.41 -19.49 1.07
N VAL A 694 25.89 -20.63 0.64
CA VAL A 694 25.03 -21.49 1.43
C VAL A 694 25.76 -22.81 1.65
N ARG A 695 25.87 -23.25 2.91
CA ARG A 695 26.44 -24.55 3.25
C ARG A 695 25.32 -25.55 3.51
N LEU A 696 25.42 -26.72 2.90
CA LEU A 696 24.49 -27.83 3.06
C LEU A 696 25.18 -28.93 3.86
N SER A 697 24.47 -29.51 4.81
CA SER A 697 24.93 -30.65 5.60
C SER A 697 23.85 -31.72 5.67
N CYS A 698 24.25 -32.95 6.00
CA CYS A 698 23.33 -34.07 6.22
C CYS A 698 23.25 -34.36 7.72
N ASP A 699 22.09 -34.81 8.18
CA ASP A 699 21.92 -35.34 9.53
C ASP A 699 22.71 -36.65 9.70
N ASP A 700 22.97 -37.03 10.96
CA ASP A 700 23.75 -38.23 11.28
C ASP A 700 23.21 -39.49 10.58
N GLY A 701 24.10 -40.23 9.92
CA GLY A 701 23.75 -41.43 9.16
C GLY A 701 23.42 -41.19 7.68
N PHE A 702 23.39 -39.94 7.22
CA PHE A 702 23.22 -39.57 5.81
C PHE A 702 24.53 -39.01 5.22
N THR A 703 24.71 -39.15 3.90
CA THR A 703 25.88 -38.62 3.20
C THR A 703 25.44 -37.68 2.10
N LEU A 704 26.03 -36.49 2.07
CA LEU A 704 25.72 -35.48 1.07
C LEU A 704 26.21 -35.93 -0.32
N ARG A 705 25.31 -35.90 -1.31
CA ARG A 705 25.65 -36.11 -2.72
C ARG A 705 25.56 -34.77 -3.46
N GLY A 706 26.73 -34.22 -3.77
CA GLY A 706 26.86 -32.91 -4.41
C GLY A 706 27.78 -31.99 -3.60
N PRO A 707 27.97 -30.73 -4.02
CA PRO A 707 28.80 -29.78 -3.31
C PRO A 707 28.22 -29.42 -1.94
N GLU A 708 29.07 -29.43 -0.91
CA GLU A 708 28.72 -28.94 0.44
C GLU A 708 28.42 -27.44 0.44
N VAL A 709 29.14 -26.66 -0.36
CA VAL A 709 28.97 -25.20 -0.45
C VAL A 709 28.42 -24.84 -1.83
N ARG A 710 27.34 -24.05 -1.82
CA ARG A 710 26.69 -23.48 -2.99
C ARG A 710 26.96 -21.98 -3.02
N VAL A 711 27.36 -21.45 -4.16
CA VAL A 711 27.64 -20.03 -4.37
C VAL A 711 26.67 -19.47 -5.38
N CYS A 712 26.03 -18.33 -5.08
CA CYS A 712 25.16 -17.66 -6.04
C CYS A 712 26.00 -17.00 -7.14
N GLN A 713 25.79 -17.41 -8.39
CA GLN A 713 26.57 -16.95 -9.54
C GLN A 713 25.92 -15.74 -10.21
N ALA A 714 26.70 -15.00 -11.01
CA ALA A 714 26.22 -13.86 -11.80
C ALA A 714 25.11 -14.23 -12.80
N THR A 715 24.95 -15.52 -13.09
CA THR A 715 23.88 -16.06 -13.94
C THR A 715 22.52 -16.13 -13.23
N GLY A 716 22.45 -15.83 -11.94
CA GLY A 716 21.24 -16.04 -11.13
C GLY A 716 21.00 -17.52 -10.78
N GLN A 717 22.02 -18.37 -10.91
CA GLN A 717 21.96 -19.79 -10.55
C GLN A 717 22.95 -20.15 -9.45
N TRP A 718 22.58 -21.11 -8.61
CA TRP A 718 23.46 -21.68 -7.60
C TRP A 718 24.53 -22.58 -8.25
N SER A 719 25.79 -22.45 -7.85
CA SER A 719 26.92 -23.21 -8.39
C SER A 719 26.81 -24.72 -8.15
N GLY A 720 27.06 -25.54 -9.18
CA GLY A 720 27.09 -27.01 -9.09
C GLY A 720 25.74 -27.66 -9.42
N GLU A 721 25.69 -29.00 -9.43
CA GLU A 721 24.45 -29.74 -9.76
C GLU A 721 23.43 -29.67 -8.63
N ASP A 722 22.15 -29.54 -8.95
CA ASP A 722 21.07 -29.62 -7.95
C ASP A 722 21.22 -30.89 -7.12
N THR A 723 21.10 -30.76 -5.79
CA THR A 723 20.98 -31.90 -4.87
C THR A 723 19.61 -32.55 -5.07
N LYS A 724 19.43 -33.26 -6.19
CA LYS A 724 18.20 -34.00 -6.49
C LYS A 724 18.08 -35.20 -5.55
N TYR A 725 16.85 -35.43 -5.12
CA TYR A 725 16.31 -36.57 -4.39
C TYR A 725 17.20 -37.83 -4.50
N PRO A 726 17.50 -38.53 -3.39
CA PRO A 726 17.75 -39.95 -3.50
C PRO A 726 16.43 -40.54 -4.00
N GLY A 727 16.27 -40.71 -5.31
CA GLY A 727 15.47 -41.81 -5.82
C GLY A 727 15.98 -43.02 -5.04
N LEU A 728 15.09 -43.65 -4.26
CA LEU A 728 15.44 -44.76 -3.41
C LEU A 728 16.36 -45.69 -4.20
N LYS A 729 17.66 -45.68 -3.89
CA LYS A 729 18.44 -46.89 -4.05
C LYS A 729 17.92 -47.80 -2.96
N TYR A 730 16.80 -48.47 -3.25
CA TYR A 730 16.69 -49.87 -2.86
C TYR A 730 17.85 -50.59 -3.56
N THR A 731 19.06 -50.42 -3.04
CA THR A 731 19.97 -51.55 -2.96
C THR A 731 19.22 -52.52 -2.07
N PHE A 732 18.45 -53.40 -2.70
CA PHE A 732 17.98 -54.63 -2.11
C PHE A 732 19.24 -55.36 -1.63
N PHE A 733 19.67 -55.08 -0.41
CA PHE A 733 20.22 -56.13 0.43
C PHE A 733 19.05 -57.07 0.68
N PHE A 734 18.82 -57.98 -0.27
CA PHE A 734 18.11 -59.21 0.02
C PHE A 734 18.92 -59.88 1.12
N SER A 735 18.52 -59.66 2.37
CA SER A 735 18.74 -60.66 3.39
C SER A 735 18.16 -61.95 2.81
N GLY A 736 19.02 -62.92 2.50
CA GLY A 736 18.72 -64.16 1.77
C GLY A 736 17.68 -65.06 2.43
N LYS A 737 16.97 -64.58 3.44
CA LYS A 737 15.91 -65.27 4.16
C LYS A 737 14.50 -65.00 3.60
N VAL A 738 14.25 -63.91 2.87
CA VAL A 738 12.90 -63.62 2.30
C VAL A 738 12.72 -64.20 0.89
N ALA A 739 13.77 -64.19 0.05
CA ALA A 739 13.73 -64.83 -1.26
C ALA A 739 13.52 -66.36 -1.17
N GLY A 740 14.06 -67.01 -0.14
CA GLY A 740 13.84 -68.44 0.13
C GLY A 740 12.40 -68.79 0.51
N ILE A 741 11.69 -67.90 1.21
CA ILE A 741 10.30 -68.14 1.62
C ILE A 741 9.35 -67.97 0.44
N VAL A 742 9.57 -66.96 -0.42
CA VAL A 742 8.73 -66.74 -1.61
C VAL A 742 9.02 -67.79 -2.69
N ALA A 743 10.29 -68.15 -2.92
CA ALA A 743 10.64 -69.22 -3.85
C ALA A 743 10.16 -70.61 -3.35
N GLY A 744 10.28 -70.89 -2.04
CA GLY A 744 9.78 -72.14 -1.45
C GLY A 744 8.25 -72.26 -1.51
N SER A 745 7.52 -71.16 -1.34
CA SER A 745 6.05 -71.14 -1.45
C SER A 745 5.57 -71.38 -2.88
N VAL A 746 6.23 -70.79 -3.88
CA VAL A 746 5.89 -70.96 -5.30
C VAL A 746 6.28 -72.36 -5.79
N ILE A 747 7.45 -72.87 -5.42
CA ILE A 747 7.87 -74.25 -5.75
C ILE A 747 6.97 -75.27 -5.04
N GLY A 748 6.58 -75.01 -3.79
CA GLY A 748 5.61 -75.83 -3.04
C GLY A 748 4.23 -75.88 -3.72
N ALA A 749 3.72 -74.73 -4.18
CA ALA A 749 2.44 -74.68 -4.91
C ALA A 749 2.52 -75.39 -6.27
N ILE A 750 3.62 -75.24 -7.00
CA ILE A 750 3.84 -75.90 -8.30
C ILE A 750 4.00 -77.42 -8.13
N THR A 751 4.72 -77.86 -7.10
CA THR A 751 4.87 -79.30 -6.81
C THR A 751 3.56 -79.92 -6.33
N LEU A 752 2.78 -79.23 -5.48
CA LEU A 752 1.47 -79.72 -5.06
C LEU A 752 0.48 -79.82 -6.23
N THR A 753 0.46 -78.83 -7.13
CA THR A 753 -0.38 -78.88 -8.33
C THR A 753 0.08 -79.96 -9.31
N LEU A 754 1.38 -80.19 -9.47
CA LEU A 754 1.91 -81.30 -10.25
C LEU A 754 1.55 -82.67 -9.65
N ILE A 755 1.63 -82.83 -8.32
CA ILE A 755 1.24 -84.08 -7.63
C ILE A 755 -0.26 -84.32 -7.76
N ILE A 756 -1.10 -83.30 -7.56
CA ILE A 756 -2.56 -83.41 -7.72
C ILE A 756 -2.91 -83.76 -9.16
N THR A 757 -2.28 -83.12 -10.15
CA THR A 757 -2.53 -83.44 -11.57
C THR A 757 -2.03 -84.84 -11.93
N THR A 758 -0.87 -85.28 -11.44
CA THR A 758 -0.43 -86.68 -11.64
C THR A 758 -1.33 -87.68 -10.92
N LEU A 759 -1.83 -87.42 -9.71
CA LEU A 759 -2.80 -88.28 -9.02
C LEU A 759 -4.15 -88.32 -9.74
N ILE A 760 -4.62 -87.20 -10.30
CA ILE A 760 -5.85 -87.17 -11.11
C ILE A 760 -5.63 -87.93 -12.42
N LEU A 761 -4.48 -87.77 -13.08
CA LEU A 761 -4.15 -88.51 -14.29
C LEU A 761 -3.96 -90.01 -14.01
N HIS A 762 -3.35 -90.38 -12.88
CA HIS A 762 -3.17 -91.76 -12.46
C HIS A 762 -4.50 -92.39 -12.01
N SER A 763 -5.40 -91.66 -11.35
CA SER A 763 -6.74 -92.16 -11.02
C SER A 763 -7.63 -92.29 -12.26
N ARG A 764 -7.47 -91.40 -13.26
CA ARG A 764 -8.12 -91.52 -14.58
C ARG A 764 -7.53 -92.67 -15.41
N LYS A 765 -6.26 -93.01 -15.24
CA LYS A 765 -5.61 -94.16 -15.87
C LYS A 765 -5.97 -95.49 -15.18
N MET A 766 -6.17 -95.49 -13.86
CA MET A 766 -6.65 -96.63 -13.07
C MET A 766 -8.16 -96.89 -13.22
N LYS A 767 -8.97 -95.88 -13.56
CA LYS A 767 -10.40 -96.05 -13.94
C LYS A 767 -10.61 -96.50 -15.40
N ARG A 768 -9.53 -96.71 -16.17
CA ARG A 768 -9.56 -97.23 -17.55
C ARG A 768 -9.03 -98.67 -17.71
N CYS A 769 -8.62 -99.32 -16.62
CA CYS A 769 -8.31 -100.75 -16.57
C CYS A 769 -9.01 -101.37 -15.36
N GLY A 770 -10.27 -101.80 -15.53
CA GLY A 770 -11.00 -102.47 -14.45
C GLY A 770 -12.50 -102.62 -14.68
N THR A 771 -12.92 -103.10 -15.85
CA THR A 771 -14.24 -103.74 -16.06
C THR A 771 -14.23 -104.56 -17.35
N VAL A 772 -13.78 -105.81 -17.26
CA VAL A 772 -14.18 -106.92 -18.15
C VAL A 772 -14.60 -108.09 -17.25
N SER A 773 -15.79 -108.59 -17.58
CA SER A 773 -16.61 -109.69 -17.04
C SER A 773 -15.93 -110.88 -16.35
N SER A 774 -16.64 -111.45 -15.36
CA SER A 774 -17.13 -112.85 -15.42
C SER A 774 -18.06 -113.15 -14.23
N ASP A 775 -19.25 -113.69 -14.56
CA ASP A 775 -20.30 -114.36 -13.76
C ASP A 775 -21.07 -113.60 -12.65
#